data_AF-A0A6G4HWS4-F1
#
_entry.id   AF-A0A6G4HWS4-F1
#
_cell.length_a   1.000
_cell.length_b   1.000
_cell.length_c   1.000
_cell.angle_alpha   90.00
_cell.angle_beta   90.00
_cell.angle_gamma   90.00
#
_symmetry.space_group_name_H-M   'P 1'
#
loop_
_entity.id
_entity.type
_entity.pdbx_description
1 polymer ?
#
loop_
_entity_poly.entity_id
_entity_poly.type
_entity_poly.pdbx_seq_one_letter_code
_entity_poly.pdbx_strand_id
1 'polypeptide(L)'
;MNGKKFLLKERRGNMYMGEIENIVKKIPLILLISIIVTFVPSFKVHASSSTTHIMGQPQLTQEQALNYFKTRNSEKSDQATKEFISIVWQEANLEGIRADVVFIQIMKETNFLKFTGDVKECQNNFAGIGATGGGVPGAYFKDTKTGVRAVVQHLKAYCSTEGLKNPCVDPRFTYVQRGISPYVEWLGIGENPNYPDKGWAADNNYGKSIVEMMHSAKYLANEGDSQGNITTSKATINNLEVSLHGNNVVTNELEPGKAYNIKAYGNSSNGVLYEYWIKDLSINSWIKLRDYSTTNEVKWTPNKSGKYLIGVHVKDRYSKERLDNFKYVEYNVASLKKATISSLEVSLDGNNVVNNELQLGKIYNIKAYGSSSNGVLYEYWIKDLSINSWMKLKDYSTSTEVTWTPTKSGKYLIGVHVKDKNSTEKLDNFKYVEYNVASPKKATVNSLEVSLDGNKIVNNELDPGKAYNIRAYGSSSNGVLYEYWIKDLSINSWIKLKDYSTSTEVTWTPTKSGKYLIGIHVKDKYSTEKLDNFKYIEYNVKLSKKAVISNLEVSSNGKIITNNQLDAGKTYSIKACAESLNGVLYEYWIKDLSINSWIKLKDYSTSTQVTWTPNKAGKYLIGVHAKDKYSNERLDNYKYVEYSVKGGLIKTIVLDAGHGGRDSGAVSSKATGNIQEAYIVQKITIKLGNLLKSKGYNVIYTRDKIDLYNYPSITQNLEDRINVANSIKADLFLSIHADSADSSSANGYGAHYSTYRPNLDNSGVYKEGDVWYDRTPCDAALKSKVLSQLIVNEMSSLGGSNRGIEDHNLYVTRNALMPSVLVETGFVSNDTEVRKLNSDSYQNQIAQKLYNAVTKLFSM
;
A
#
# COMPACT_ATOMS: atom_id res chain seq x y z
N MET A 1 -6.88 -7.15 -38.40
CA MET A 1 -7.39 -5.76 -38.36
C MET A 1 -8.34 -5.61 -37.19
N ASN A 2 -7.88 -4.83 -36.20
CA ASN A 2 -8.55 -4.11 -35.11
C ASN A 2 -9.80 -4.70 -34.43
N GLY A 3 -9.54 -5.31 -33.27
CA GLY A 3 -10.49 -5.60 -32.20
C GLY A 3 -10.58 -4.48 -31.14
N LYS A 4 -11.75 -4.45 -30.50
CA LYS A 4 -12.30 -3.45 -29.58
C LYS A 4 -11.68 -3.45 -28.16
N LYS A 5 -11.67 -2.25 -27.55
CA LYS A 5 -12.00 -1.89 -26.14
C LYS A 5 -12.33 -3.05 -25.16
N PHE A 6 -11.65 -3.11 -24.00
CA PHE A 6 -12.09 -2.59 -22.66
C PHE A 6 -11.34 -3.25 -21.47
N LEU A 7 -11.22 -2.47 -20.38
CA LEU A 7 -11.14 -2.83 -18.95
C LEU A 7 -9.79 -3.22 -18.31
N LEU A 8 -9.18 -2.22 -17.68
CA LEU A 8 -8.31 -2.33 -16.51
C LEU A 8 -9.06 -3.00 -15.35
N LYS A 9 -8.48 -4.08 -14.81
CA LYS A 9 -8.91 -4.75 -13.58
C LYS A 9 -7.77 -4.66 -12.58
N GLU A 10 -7.89 -3.73 -11.64
CA GLU A 10 -7.06 -3.66 -10.43
C GLU A 10 -7.24 -4.95 -9.62
N ARG A 11 -6.12 -5.60 -9.28
CA ARG A 11 -6.11 -6.70 -8.31
C ARG A 11 -5.91 -6.13 -6.91
N ARG A 12 -6.97 -6.21 -6.10
CA ARG A 12 -6.94 -6.19 -4.64
C ARG A 12 -6.10 -7.37 -4.13
N GLY A 13 -5.14 -7.09 -3.25
CA GLY A 13 -4.50 -8.08 -2.38
C GLY A 13 -4.77 -7.67 -0.94
N ASN A 14 -5.62 -8.44 -0.26
CA ASN A 14 -5.96 -8.28 1.15
C ASN A 14 -4.72 -8.50 2.03
N MET A 15 -4.47 -7.56 2.94
CA MET A 15 -3.55 -7.74 4.07
C MET A 15 -4.42 -7.81 5.33
N TYR A 16 -4.49 -8.99 5.95
CA TYR A 16 -5.12 -9.18 7.25
C TYR A 16 -4.05 -9.52 8.29
N MET A 17 -4.20 -8.86 9.43
CA MET A 17 -3.36 -8.82 10.63
C MET A 17 -3.30 -10.13 11.40
N GLY A 18 -2.18 -10.34 12.12
CA GLY A 18 -2.11 -11.22 13.27
C GLY A 18 -0.70 -11.74 13.57
N GLU A 19 0.11 -10.98 14.32
CA GLU A 19 0.47 -11.31 15.71
C GLU A 19 1.57 -10.39 16.25
N ILE A 20 1.30 -9.93 17.47
CA ILE A 20 2.10 -9.08 18.34
C ILE A 20 3.00 -9.98 19.21
N GLU A 21 4.12 -9.41 19.66
CA GLU A 21 4.88 -9.70 20.89
C GLU A 21 6.28 -10.37 20.80
N ASN A 22 7.20 -9.70 21.52
CA ASN A 22 8.47 -10.13 22.11
C ASN A 22 9.76 -10.07 21.25
N ILE A 23 10.57 -9.02 21.45
CA ILE A 23 11.67 -9.00 22.44
C ILE A 23 12.31 -7.58 22.44
N VAL A 24 12.02 -6.81 23.48
CA VAL A 24 12.90 -5.77 24.01
C VAL A 24 13.74 -6.43 25.08
N LYS A 25 15.07 -6.49 24.91
CA LYS A 25 16.10 -6.49 25.98
C LYS A 25 17.48 -6.76 25.38
N LYS A 26 18.33 -5.72 25.33
CA LYS A 26 19.72 -5.67 25.85
C LYS A 26 20.50 -4.52 25.21
N ILE A 27 20.56 -3.41 25.94
CA ILE A 27 21.70 -2.50 25.95
C ILE A 27 22.64 -2.99 27.06
N PRO A 28 23.96 -2.86 26.90
CA PRO A 28 24.77 -2.35 27.99
C PRO A 28 25.46 -1.03 27.57
N LEU A 29 25.25 -0.07 28.47
CA LEU A 29 25.85 1.25 28.57
C LEU A 29 27.29 1.07 29.07
N ILE A 30 28.30 1.65 28.39
CA ILE A 30 29.57 2.03 29.03
C ILE A 30 29.90 3.46 28.61
N LEU A 31 29.97 4.30 29.64
CA LEU A 31 30.35 5.70 29.67
C LEU A 31 31.89 5.78 29.81
N LEU A 32 32.55 6.69 29.09
CA LEU A 32 33.76 7.32 29.64
C LEU A 32 33.95 8.74 29.11
N ILE A 33 33.99 9.65 30.06
CA ILE A 33 34.21 11.09 29.96
C ILE A 33 35.70 11.36 29.83
N SER A 34 36.08 12.36 29.03
CA SER A 34 37.26 13.20 29.29
C SER A 34 37.02 14.61 28.75
N ILE A 35 36.74 15.50 29.70
CA ILE A 35 36.72 16.96 29.57
C ILE A 35 38.16 17.47 29.76
N ILE A 36 38.60 18.43 28.96
CA ILE A 36 39.35 19.65 29.35
C ILE A 36 39.47 20.51 28.08
N VAL A 37 38.75 21.64 28.02
CA VAL A 37 39.24 22.88 27.38
C VAL A 37 38.73 24.05 28.21
N THR A 38 39.68 24.92 28.53
CA THR A 38 39.67 26.06 29.44
C THR A 38 38.69 27.17 29.10
N PHE A 39 38.12 27.75 30.16
CA PHE A 39 37.29 28.95 30.22
C PHE A 39 38.06 30.22 29.79
N VAL A 40 37.45 31.02 28.90
CA VAL A 40 37.70 32.48 28.80
C VAL A 40 36.33 33.15 28.66
N PRO A 41 35.90 34.04 29.59
CA PRO A 41 34.57 34.64 29.52
C PRO A 41 34.59 35.83 28.57
N SER A 42 33.77 35.75 27.51
CA SER A 42 33.42 36.93 26.71
C SER A 42 32.13 37.52 27.27
N PHE A 43 32.23 38.65 27.96
CA PHE A 43 31.08 39.45 28.36
C PHE A 43 30.31 39.89 27.11
N LYS A 44 29.04 39.48 26.99
CA LYS A 44 28.04 40.16 26.17
C LYS A 44 26.84 40.51 27.03
N VAL A 45 26.67 41.81 27.20
CA VAL A 45 25.52 42.49 27.80
C VAL A 45 24.23 41.94 27.18
N HIS A 46 23.43 41.24 27.98
CA HIS A 46 22.05 40.92 27.64
C HIS A 46 21.16 42.00 28.25
N ALA A 47 20.60 42.87 27.42
CA ALA A 47 19.35 43.53 27.78
C ALA A 47 18.28 42.42 27.83
N SER A 48 17.68 42.19 29.01
CA SER A 48 16.65 41.17 29.17
C SER A 48 15.39 41.56 28.38
N SER A 49 15.03 40.79 27.36
CA SER A 49 13.65 40.76 26.87
C SER A 49 12.97 39.54 27.50
N SER A 50 12.14 39.74 28.51
CA SER A 50 11.32 38.68 29.09
C SER A 50 10.39 38.10 28.02
N THR A 51 10.52 36.81 27.72
CA THR A 51 9.63 36.11 26.77
C THR A 51 8.28 35.78 27.42
N THR A 52 7.22 35.76 26.61
CA THR A 52 5.84 35.57 27.06
C THR A 52 5.48 34.09 27.04
N HIS A 53 5.39 33.45 28.22
CA HIS A 53 4.95 32.05 28.32
C HIS A 53 3.49 31.88 27.84
N ILE A 54 3.24 30.78 27.11
CA ILE A 54 1.90 30.38 26.65
C ILE A 54 1.12 29.63 27.75
N MET A 55 1.81 28.85 28.58
CA MET A 55 1.22 28.19 29.74
C MET A 55 1.12 29.17 30.92
N GLY A 56 0.09 29.02 31.76
CA GLY A 56 -0.06 29.78 33.01
C GLY A 56 -1.37 30.56 33.14
N GLN A 57 -1.43 31.44 34.14
CA GLN A 57 -2.62 32.26 34.41
C GLN A 57 -2.71 33.46 33.45
N PRO A 58 -3.91 33.82 32.99
CA PRO A 58 -4.10 34.97 32.12
C PRO A 58 -3.73 36.27 32.85
N GLN A 59 -3.17 37.23 32.11
CA GLN A 59 -2.85 38.56 32.63
C GLN A 59 -3.93 39.60 32.30
N LEU A 60 -4.82 39.31 31.35
CA LEU A 60 -6.03 40.09 31.10
C LEU A 60 -7.21 39.53 31.89
N THR A 61 -8.08 40.41 32.37
CA THR A 61 -9.42 40.02 32.83
C THR A 61 -10.37 39.87 31.63
N GLN A 62 -11.48 39.16 31.82
CA GLN A 62 -12.51 39.05 30.77
C GLN A 62 -13.10 40.41 30.38
N GLU A 63 -13.20 41.36 31.32
CA GLU A 63 -13.67 42.72 31.05
C GLU A 63 -12.67 43.51 30.18
N GLN A 64 -11.37 43.36 30.43
CA GLN A 64 -10.32 43.96 29.60
C GLN A 64 -10.33 43.39 28.17
N ALA A 65 -10.55 42.08 28.05
CA ALA A 65 -10.72 41.43 26.75
C ALA A 65 -11.96 41.94 25.99
N LEU A 66 -13.08 42.13 26.70
CA LEU A 66 -14.30 42.71 26.12
C LEU A 66 -14.08 44.14 25.63
N ASN A 67 -13.45 45.00 26.44
CA ASN A 67 -13.16 46.38 26.07
C ASN A 67 -12.23 46.44 24.86
N TYR A 68 -11.21 45.59 24.81
CA TYR A 68 -10.33 45.48 23.66
C TYR A 68 -11.08 45.07 22.39
N PHE A 69 -11.95 44.05 22.47
CA PHE A 69 -12.77 43.57 21.35
C PHE A 69 -13.60 44.71 20.72
N LYS A 70 -14.29 45.48 21.57
CA LYS A 70 -15.18 46.58 21.14
C LYS A 70 -14.48 47.65 20.32
N THR A 71 -13.17 47.84 20.50
CA THR A 71 -12.41 48.83 19.71
C THR A 71 -12.26 48.49 18.22
N ARG A 72 -12.58 47.25 17.83
CA ARG A 72 -12.38 46.73 16.47
C ARG A 72 -13.59 46.00 15.90
N ASN A 73 -14.52 45.55 16.74
CA ASN A 73 -15.79 44.98 16.30
C ASN A 73 -16.95 45.43 17.22
N SER A 74 -17.72 46.42 16.75
CA SER A 74 -18.91 46.94 17.44
C SER A 74 -20.22 46.30 16.94
N GLU A 75 -20.17 45.38 15.98
CA GLU A 75 -21.35 44.77 15.36
C GLU A 75 -21.88 43.57 16.17
N LYS A 76 -21.01 42.89 16.93
CA LYS A 76 -21.44 41.80 17.82
C LYS A 76 -21.92 42.35 19.16
N SER A 77 -23.00 41.77 19.68
CA SER A 77 -23.57 42.21 20.96
C SER A 77 -22.63 41.93 22.13
N ASP A 78 -22.67 42.79 23.14
CA ASP A 78 -21.91 42.63 24.38
C ASP A 78 -22.16 41.27 25.05
N GLN A 79 -23.42 40.83 25.05
CA GLN A 79 -23.80 39.55 25.66
C GLN A 79 -23.16 38.35 24.95
N ALA A 80 -23.26 38.29 23.62
CA ALA A 80 -22.65 37.21 22.84
C ALA A 80 -21.12 37.23 22.93
N THR A 81 -20.53 38.43 23.01
CA THR A 81 -19.08 38.60 23.16
C THR A 81 -18.60 38.15 24.54
N LYS A 82 -19.32 38.49 25.62
CA LYS A 82 -19.03 38.01 26.98
C LYS A 82 -19.13 36.49 27.09
N GLU A 83 -20.15 35.90 26.48
CA GLU A 83 -20.30 34.44 26.41
C GLU A 83 -19.13 33.77 25.69
N PHE A 84 -18.72 34.32 24.55
CA PHE A 84 -17.55 33.83 23.81
C PHE A 84 -16.25 33.91 24.64
N ILE A 85 -15.99 35.06 25.27
CA ILE A 85 -14.82 35.27 26.13
C ILE A 85 -14.83 34.28 27.31
N SER A 86 -15.99 34.05 27.92
CA SER A 86 -16.14 33.08 29.00
C SER A 86 -15.79 31.65 28.55
N ILE A 87 -16.19 31.25 27.34
CA ILE A 87 -15.82 29.95 26.74
C ILE A 87 -14.30 29.87 26.53
N VAL A 88 -13.65 30.92 26.03
CA VAL A 88 -12.18 30.97 25.88
C VAL A 88 -11.47 30.78 27.21
N TRP A 89 -11.91 31.50 28.26
CA TRP A 89 -11.34 31.35 29.60
C TRP A 89 -11.56 29.95 30.17
N GLN A 90 -12.74 29.38 29.99
CA GLN A 90 -13.05 28.04 30.48
C GLN A 90 -12.14 26.98 29.82
N GLU A 91 -12.08 26.96 28.49
CA GLU A 91 -11.34 25.93 27.75
C GLU A 91 -9.82 26.07 27.92
N ALA A 92 -9.29 27.29 27.94
CA ALA A 92 -7.86 27.52 28.13
C ALA A 92 -7.40 27.12 29.55
N ASN A 93 -8.17 27.48 30.57
CA ASN A 93 -7.85 27.14 31.97
C ASN A 93 -7.85 25.63 32.22
N LEU A 94 -8.76 24.87 31.59
CA LEU A 94 -8.78 23.40 31.69
C LEU A 94 -7.49 22.75 31.20
N GLU A 95 -6.82 23.35 30.22
CA GLU A 95 -5.59 22.82 29.63
C GLU A 95 -4.31 23.46 30.19
N GLY A 96 -4.42 24.41 31.12
CA GLY A 96 -3.29 25.15 31.70
C GLY A 96 -2.71 26.23 30.79
N ILE A 97 -3.44 26.61 29.74
CA ILE A 97 -3.04 27.61 28.75
C ILE A 97 -3.57 28.98 29.16
N ARG A 98 -2.78 30.02 28.93
CA ARG A 98 -3.18 31.41 29.16
C ARG A 98 -4.35 31.82 28.26
N ALA A 99 -5.50 32.08 28.87
CA ALA A 99 -6.71 32.47 28.16
C ALA A 99 -6.58 33.77 27.35
N ASP A 100 -5.78 34.72 27.83
CA ASP A 100 -5.51 35.98 27.14
C ASP A 100 -4.67 35.79 25.87
N VAL A 101 -3.75 34.82 25.86
CA VAL A 101 -3.00 34.43 24.64
C VAL A 101 -3.95 33.84 23.61
N VAL A 102 -4.79 32.88 24.01
CA VAL A 102 -5.78 32.24 23.13
C VAL A 102 -6.75 33.27 22.55
N PHE A 103 -7.25 34.18 23.39
CA PHE A 103 -8.15 35.25 22.98
C PHE A 103 -7.51 36.15 21.92
N ILE A 104 -6.30 36.68 22.18
CA ILE A 104 -5.62 37.57 21.24
C ILE A 104 -5.26 36.86 19.94
N GLN A 105 -4.83 35.59 20.02
CA GLN A 105 -4.57 34.79 18.84
C GLN A 105 -5.84 34.62 17.99
N ILE A 106 -6.98 34.27 18.59
CA ILE A 106 -8.26 34.19 17.88
C ILE A 106 -8.63 35.54 17.25
N MET A 107 -8.44 36.66 17.95
CA MET A 107 -8.71 37.99 17.37
C MET A 107 -7.85 38.27 16.14
N LYS A 108 -6.57 37.90 16.16
CA LYS A 108 -5.66 38.03 15.03
C LYS A 108 -6.10 37.15 13.86
N GLU A 109 -6.38 35.87 14.12
CA GLU A 109 -6.74 34.87 13.09
C GLU A 109 -8.09 35.16 12.42
N THR A 110 -9.07 35.60 13.19
CA THR A 110 -10.44 35.83 12.70
C THR A 110 -10.72 37.28 12.30
N ASN A 111 -9.73 38.16 12.46
CA ASN A 111 -9.90 39.61 12.35
C ASN A 111 -11.04 40.12 13.25
N PHE A 112 -10.93 39.83 14.55
CA PHE A 112 -11.92 40.17 15.59
C PHE A 112 -13.30 39.56 15.32
N LEU A 113 -13.36 38.26 15.01
CA LEU A 113 -14.58 37.50 14.70
C LEU A 113 -15.36 38.03 13.48
N LYS A 114 -14.66 38.64 12.51
CA LYS A 114 -15.25 39.08 11.23
C LYS A 114 -15.10 38.05 10.12
N PHE A 115 -14.14 37.12 10.24
CA PHE A 115 -13.93 36.01 9.31
C PHE A 115 -13.74 36.47 7.86
N THR A 116 -12.83 37.41 7.63
CA THR A 116 -12.57 38.02 6.31
C THR A 116 -11.69 37.17 5.38
N GLY A 117 -11.40 35.91 5.74
CA GLY A 117 -10.55 34.98 4.99
C GLY A 117 -11.32 33.76 4.45
N ASP A 118 -10.61 32.67 4.18
CA ASP A 118 -11.21 31.44 3.62
C ASP A 118 -12.13 30.69 4.59
N VAL A 119 -11.98 30.92 5.90
CA VAL A 119 -12.81 30.33 6.96
C VAL A 119 -14.02 31.20 7.23
N LYS A 120 -15.21 30.60 7.26
CA LYS A 120 -16.47 31.27 7.57
C LYS A 120 -16.84 31.15 9.04
N GLU A 121 -17.58 32.14 9.57
CA GLU A 121 -18.04 32.16 10.97
C GLU A 121 -18.78 30.88 11.37
N CYS A 122 -19.63 30.35 10.49
CA CYS A 122 -20.42 29.14 10.75
C CYS A 122 -19.57 27.87 11.00
N GLN A 123 -18.27 27.88 10.68
CA GLN A 123 -17.39 26.74 10.88
C GLN A 123 -16.87 26.58 12.30
N ASN A 124 -17.04 27.60 13.15
CA ASN A 124 -16.45 27.66 14.50
C ASN A 124 -14.94 27.38 14.50
N ASN A 125 -14.23 27.68 13.40
CA ASN A 125 -12.79 27.46 13.27
C ASN A 125 -12.04 28.77 13.50
N PHE A 126 -11.61 29.01 14.74
CA PHE A 126 -11.09 30.30 15.18
C PHE A 126 -9.58 30.49 14.96
N ALA A 127 -8.92 29.52 14.32
CA ALA A 127 -7.46 29.47 14.14
C ALA A 127 -7.02 29.08 12.72
N GLY A 128 -7.96 28.99 11.76
CA GLY A 128 -7.61 28.55 10.42
C GLY A 128 -7.15 27.09 10.34
N ILE A 129 -7.53 26.23 11.29
CA ILE A 129 -7.03 24.85 11.38
C ILE A 129 -7.36 24.11 10.08
N GLY A 130 -6.31 23.73 9.33
CA GLY A 130 -6.42 23.00 8.08
C GLY A 130 -6.81 23.86 6.85
N ALA A 131 -6.92 25.17 6.98
CA ALA A 131 -7.03 26.07 5.83
C ALA A 131 -5.65 26.25 5.17
N THR A 132 -5.60 26.25 3.84
CA THR A 132 -4.33 26.30 3.07
C THR A 132 -4.23 27.52 2.14
N GLY A 133 -5.20 28.42 2.17
CA GLY A 133 -5.35 29.49 1.17
C GLY A 133 -6.09 29.04 -0.08
N GLY A 134 -6.65 29.98 -0.85
CA GLY A 134 -7.25 29.72 -2.16
C GLY A 134 -8.67 29.17 -2.13
N GLY A 135 -9.46 29.48 -1.09
CA GLY A 135 -10.85 29.04 -0.95
C GLY A 135 -11.05 27.68 -0.29
N VAL A 136 -10.00 27.09 0.29
CA VAL A 136 -10.09 25.84 1.07
C VAL A 136 -10.52 26.17 2.51
N PRO A 137 -11.74 25.81 2.94
CA PRO A 137 -12.33 26.36 4.17
C PRO A 137 -11.76 25.78 5.47
N GLY A 138 -10.94 24.72 5.42
CA GLY A 138 -10.37 24.08 6.61
C GLY A 138 -11.39 23.29 7.43
N ALA A 139 -11.07 23.03 8.71
CA ALA A 139 -11.88 22.22 9.62
C ALA A 139 -13.23 22.88 9.99
N TYR A 140 -14.20 22.05 10.37
CA TYR A 140 -15.52 22.46 10.88
C TYR A 140 -15.71 21.91 12.30
N PHE A 141 -16.15 22.75 13.23
CA PHE A 141 -16.46 22.35 14.60
C PHE A 141 -17.94 22.57 14.90
N LYS A 142 -18.54 21.59 15.58
CA LYS A 142 -19.99 21.52 15.81
C LYS A 142 -20.57 22.72 16.56
N ASP A 143 -19.78 23.35 17.42
CA ASP A 143 -20.18 24.49 18.25
C ASP A 143 -18.95 25.33 18.63
N THR A 144 -19.21 26.56 19.09
CA THR A 144 -18.19 27.53 19.53
C THR A 144 -17.22 26.93 20.54
N LYS A 145 -17.72 26.17 21.52
CA LYS A 145 -16.92 25.56 22.58
C LYS A 145 -15.92 24.55 22.02
N THR A 146 -16.35 23.69 21.11
CA THR A 146 -15.51 22.71 20.43
C THR A 146 -14.46 23.40 19.56
N GLY A 147 -14.85 24.47 18.86
CA GLY A 147 -13.94 25.29 18.06
C GLY A 147 -12.83 25.94 18.87
N VAL A 148 -13.19 26.59 19.98
CA VAL A 148 -12.23 27.19 20.93
C VAL A 148 -11.31 26.11 21.52
N ARG A 149 -11.86 24.96 21.90
CA ARG A 149 -11.06 23.83 22.41
C ARG A 149 -10.00 23.38 21.40
N ALA A 150 -10.33 23.33 20.11
CA ALA A 150 -9.37 22.96 19.08
C ALA A 150 -8.20 23.96 19.02
N VAL A 151 -8.44 25.27 19.15
CA VAL A 151 -7.37 26.28 19.23
C VAL A 151 -6.48 26.05 20.45
N VAL A 152 -7.09 25.84 21.62
CA VAL A 152 -6.37 25.58 22.88
C VAL A 152 -5.49 24.33 22.77
N GLN A 153 -6.02 23.25 22.19
CA GLN A 153 -5.27 22.01 21.99
C GLN A 153 -4.14 22.19 20.98
N HIS A 154 -4.38 22.90 19.86
CA HIS A 154 -3.34 23.17 18.88
C HIS A 154 -2.20 23.98 19.52
N LEU A 155 -2.53 24.98 20.34
CA LEU A 155 -1.54 25.82 21.01
C LEU A 155 -0.78 25.03 22.09
N LYS A 156 -1.47 24.15 22.81
CA LYS A 156 -0.86 23.21 23.76
C LYS A 156 0.09 22.22 23.09
N ALA A 157 -0.21 21.77 21.87
CA ALA A 157 0.71 20.93 21.10
C ALA A 157 2.05 21.65 20.88
N TYR A 158 2.02 22.93 20.48
CA TYR A 158 3.23 23.73 20.31
C TYR A 158 4.00 23.98 21.61
N CYS A 159 3.31 24.31 22.71
CA CYS A 159 3.99 24.81 23.91
C CYS A 159 4.31 23.77 24.99
N SER A 160 3.75 22.55 24.93
CA SER A 160 3.91 21.56 25.99
C SER A 160 3.86 20.11 25.50
N THR A 161 4.60 19.23 26.18
CA THR A 161 4.53 17.77 26.04
C THR A 161 3.53 17.12 26.99
N GLU A 162 2.90 17.86 27.90
CA GLU A 162 1.89 17.35 28.84
C GLU A 162 0.64 16.84 28.14
N GLY A 163 0.05 15.74 28.62
CA GLY A 163 -1.20 15.21 28.05
C GLY A 163 -2.35 16.22 28.07
N LEU A 164 -3.27 16.09 27.10
CA LEU A 164 -4.52 16.86 27.08
C LEU A 164 -5.42 16.45 28.25
N LYS A 165 -6.13 17.41 28.83
CA LYS A 165 -7.10 17.18 29.90
C LYS A 165 -8.49 16.85 29.35
N ASN A 166 -8.84 17.41 28.20
CA ASN A 166 -10.05 17.08 27.46
C ASN A 166 -9.75 16.17 26.25
N PRO A 167 -10.74 15.41 25.75
CA PRO A 167 -10.60 14.66 24.51
C PRO A 167 -10.12 15.53 23.35
N CYS A 168 -9.20 15.00 22.54
CA CYS A 168 -8.64 15.70 21.39
C CYS A 168 -9.71 15.93 20.32
N VAL A 169 -9.96 17.20 19.98
CA VAL A 169 -10.85 17.65 18.90
C VAL A 169 -10.09 18.36 17.78
N ASP A 170 -8.84 18.78 18.02
CA ASP A 170 -7.97 19.29 16.97
C ASP A 170 -7.54 18.14 16.01
N PRO A 171 -7.96 18.16 14.73
CA PRO A 171 -7.60 17.12 13.77
C PRO A 171 -6.12 17.14 13.37
N ARG A 172 -5.37 18.18 13.76
CA ARG A 172 -3.95 18.36 13.43
C ARG A 172 -3.02 18.20 14.63
N PHE A 173 -3.55 17.82 15.79
CA PHE A 173 -2.78 17.73 17.03
C PHE A 173 -1.54 16.83 16.92
N THR A 174 -1.63 15.73 16.17
CA THR A 174 -0.53 14.77 15.95
C THR A 174 0.49 15.21 14.91
N TYR A 175 0.18 16.20 14.07
CA TYR A 175 1.11 16.73 13.06
C TYR A 175 2.09 17.75 13.63
N VAL A 176 1.81 18.30 14.81
CA VAL A 176 2.68 19.26 15.49
C VAL A 176 3.73 18.49 16.30
N GLN A 177 5.01 18.78 16.06
CA GLN A 177 6.07 18.32 16.95
C GLN A 177 5.91 19.02 18.31
N ARG A 178 5.68 18.22 19.36
CA ARG A 178 5.18 18.77 20.62
C ARG A 178 6.26 19.47 21.45
N GLY A 179 5.89 20.58 22.11
CA GLY A 179 6.72 21.29 23.07
C GLY A 179 7.85 22.15 22.47
N ILE A 180 7.82 22.41 21.17
CA ILE A 180 8.86 23.17 20.47
C ILE A 180 8.80 24.68 20.71
N SER A 181 7.66 25.24 21.13
CA SER A 181 7.42 26.67 21.26
C SER A 181 6.73 27.03 22.59
N PRO A 182 7.45 27.06 23.73
CA PRO A 182 6.89 27.45 25.03
C PRO A 182 6.51 28.94 25.15
N TYR A 183 6.98 29.79 24.24
CA TYR A 183 6.79 31.25 24.24
C TYR A 183 5.99 31.73 23.02
N VAL A 184 5.21 32.80 23.20
CA VAL A 184 4.40 33.41 22.13
C VAL A 184 5.28 33.94 21.00
N GLU A 185 6.43 34.51 21.35
CA GLU A 185 7.39 35.10 20.41
C GLU A 185 8.03 34.06 19.47
N TRP A 186 7.81 32.76 19.69
CA TRP A 186 8.37 31.66 18.89
C TRP A 186 7.33 30.98 17.99
N LEU A 187 6.11 31.51 17.91
CA LEU A 187 5.02 30.89 17.15
C LEU A 187 5.14 31.10 15.63
N GLY A 188 5.89 32.07 15.10
CA GLY A 188 6.15 32.20 13.67
C GLY A 188 7.31 31.34 13.18
N ILE A 189 7.21 30.83 11.95
CA ILE A 189 8.35 30.18 11.27
C ILE A 189 9.49 31.20 11.19
N GLY A 190 10.70 30.78 11.60
CA GLY A 190 11.87 31.64 11.68
C GLY A 190 11.98 32.51 12.95
N GLU A 191 10.95 32.56 13.80
CA GLU A 191 11.01 33.31 15.07
C GLU A 191 11.59 32.49 16.23
N ASN A 192 11.52 31.16 16.14
CA ASN A 192 12.10 30.25 17.12
C ASN A 192 13.59 29.98 16.83
N PRO A 193 14.54 30.37 17.69
CA PRO A 193 15.97 30.18 17.44
C PRO A 193 16.40 28.71 17.46
N ASN A 194 15.63 27.83 18.12
CA ASN A 194 15.95 26.40 18.24
C ASN A 194 15.31 25.57 17.11
N TYR A 195 14.23 26.08 16.50
CA TYR A 195 13.47 25.41 15.45
C TYR A 195 13.07 26.40 14.33
N PRO A 196 14.04 26.91 13.56
CA PRO A 196 13.80 28.02 12.62
C PRO A 196 12.89 27.64 11.43
N ASP A 197 12.72 26.35 11.14
CA ASP A 197 11.84 25.82 10.09
C ASP A 197 10.43 25.42 10.59
N LYS A 198 10.13 25.60 11.88
CA LYS A 198 8.86 25.23 12.50
C LYS A 198 8.16 26.45 13.09
N GLY A 199 6.83 26.45 13.07
CA GLY A 199 6.00 27.51 13.64
C GLY A 199 4.54 27.31 13.28
N TRP A 200 3.66 27.94 14.07
CA TRP A 200 2.22 28.04 13.85
C TRP A 200 1.88 28.74 12.52
N ALA A 201 2.55 29.86 12.22
CA ALA A 201 2.29 30.67 11.03
C ALA A 201 3.56 30.90 10.21
N ALA A 202 3.39 31.07 8.89
CA ALA A 202 4.49 31.37 7.96
C ALA A 202 4.95 32.84 7.98
N ASP A 203 4.25 33.71 8.73
CA ASP A 203 4.60 35.13 8.85
C ASP A 203 5.79 35.32 9.83
N ASN A 204 6.87 35.95 9.35
CA ASN A 204 8.13 36.16 10.07
C ASN A 204 8.05 37.20 11.23
N ASN A 205 6.86 37.72 11.54
CA ASN A 205 6.59 38.58 12.72
C ASN A 205 5.30 38.17 13.47
N TYR A 206 4.84 36.93 13.29
CA TYR A 206 3.58 36.46 13.84
C TYR A 206 3.54 36.57 15.37
N GLY A 207 4.50 35.98 16.08
CA GLY A 207 4.56 35.97 17.54
C GLY A 207 4.72 37.37 18.13
N LYS A 208 5.57 38.21 17.54
CA LYS A 208 5.75 39.62 17.96
C LYS A 208 4.44 40.40 17.90
N SER A 209 3.68 40.25 16.82
CA SER A 209 2.41 40.97 16.66
C SER A 209 1.34 40.52 17.66
N ILE A 210 1.34 39.26 18.10
CA ILE A 210 0.45 38.80 19.19
C ILE A 210 0.83 39.50 20.50
N VAL A 211 2.12 39.58 20.82
CA VAL A 211 2.59 40.28 22.04
C VAL A 211 2.23 41.76 22.01
N GLU A 212 2.36 42.44 20.86
CA GLU A 212 1.93 43.84 20.68
C GLU A 212 0.42 44.03 20.88
N MET A 213 -0.40 43.10 20.37
CA MET A 213 -1.84 43.10 20.60
C MET A 213 -2.18 42.86 22.09
N MET A 214 -1.48 41.95 22.76
CA MET A 214 -1.63 41.71 24.21
C MET A 214 -1.29 42.97 25.03
N HIS A 215 -0.20 43.67 24.69
CA HIS A 215 0.13 44.95 25.32
C HIS A 215 -0.96 45.99 25.09
N SER A 216 -1.45 46.13 23.85
CA SER A 216 -2.52 47.06 23.51
C SER A 216 -3.80 46.79 24.30
N ALA A 217 -4.19 45.52 24.44
CA ALA A 217 -5.35 45.11 25.24
C ALA A 217 -5.18 45.43 26.72
N LYS A 218 -3.95 45.31 27.24
CA LYS A 218 -3.62 45.66 28.64
C LYS A 218 -3.65 47.17 28.89
N TYR A 219 -3.24 47.99 27.93
CA TYR A 219 -3.26 49.46 28.07
C TYR A 219 -4.66 50.07 28.01
N LEU A 220 -5.55 49.51 27.18
CA LEU A 220 -6.95 49.95 27.05
C LEU A 220 -7.80 49.65 28.29
N ALA A 221 -7.25 48.95 29.28
CA ALA A 221 -7.90 48.63 30.55
C ALA A 221 -7.86 49.74 31.62
N ASN A 222 -6.99 50.75 31.44
CA ASN A 222 -6.70 51.75 32.48
C ASN A 222 -7.41 53.10 32.27
N GLU A 223 -8.28 53.24 31.28
CA GLU A 223 -9.13 54.43 31.13
C GLU A 223 -10.60 54.03 31.33
N GLY A 224 -10.99 53.97 32.60
CA GLY A 224 -12.37 53.97 33.04
C GLY A 224 -12.77 55.36 33.54
N ASP A 225 -13.75 55.94 32.86
CA ASP A 225 -14.77 56.85 33.38
C ASP A 225 -14.32 58.20 34.00
N SER A 226 -14.40 59.26 33.21
CA SER A 226 -14.81 60.58 33.69
C SER A 226 -15.32 61.43 32.53
N GLN A 227 -16.65 61.42 32.33
CA GLN A 227 -17.35 62.45 31.57
C GLN A 227 -17.22 63.80 32.29
N GLY A 228 -16.28 64.62 31.82
CA GLY A 228 -16.24 66.05 32.07
C GLY A 228 -16.15 66.77 30.73
N ASN A 229 -16.92 67.85 30.57
CA ASN A 229 -16.95 68.67 29.36
C ASN A 229 -15.55 69.28 29.09
N ILE A 230 -14.70 68.57 28.33
CA ILE A 230 -13.39 69.06 27.89
C ILE A 230 -13.59 69.74 26.55
N THR A 231 -13.31 71.04 26.48
CA THR A 231 -13.19 71.77 25.23
C THR A 231 -12.00 71.23 24.43
N THR A 232 -12.28 70.66 23.25
CA THR A 232 -11.26 70.14 22.34
C THR A 232 -10.57 71.30 21.62
N SER A 233 -9.25 71.38 21.73
CA SER A 233 -8.42 72.21 20.85
C SER A 233 -7.90 71.37 19.69
N LYS A 234 -7.67 71.92 18.50
CA LYS A 234 -6.99 71.17 17.42
C LYS A 234 -5.48 71.19 17.66
N ALA A 235 -4.84 70.02 17.65
CA ALA A 235 -3.38 69.96 17.74
C ALA A 235 -2.71 70.53 16.48
N THR A 236 -1.59 71.25 16.66
CA THR A 236 -0.75 71.77 15.57
C THR A 236 0.62 71.09 15.55
N ILE A 237 1.34 71.21 14.43
CA ILE A 237 2.70 70.68 14.26
C ILE A 237 3.67 71.87 14.10
N ASN A 238 4.64 71.96 15.01
CA ASN A 238 5.71 72.94 14.95
C ASN A 238 6.86 72.43 14.08
N ASN A 239 7.31 71.18 14.30
CA ASN A 239 8.41 70.62 13.51
C ASN A 239 8.35 69.10 13.34
N LEU A 240 9.06 68.59 12.33
CA LEU A 240 9.33 67.18 12.06
C LEU A 240 10.81 67.06 11.64
N GLU A 241 11.60 66.36 12.44
CA GLU A 241 13.04 66.20 12.29
C GLU A 241 13.40 64.74 12.09
N VAL A 242 14.40 64.48 11.25
CA VAL A 242 14.98 63.15 11.06
C VAL A 242 16.46 63.26 11.39
N SER A 243 16.94 62.37 12.26
CA SER A 243 18.33 62.42 12.75
C SER A 243 19.00 61.05 12.72
N LEU A 244 20.32 61.05 12.52
CA LEU A 244 21.17 59.86 12.62
C LEU A 244 22.21 60.09 13.70
N HIS A 245 22.26 59.20 14.69
CA HIS A 245 23.14 59.33 15.87
C HIS A 245 23.03 60.71 16.58
N GLY A 246 21.84 61.30 16.60
CA GLY A 246 21.57 62.59 17.24
C GLY A 246 21.84 63.83 16.37
N ASN A 247 22.38 63.67 15.16
CA ASN A 247 22.58 64.77 14.22
C ASN A 247 21.42 64.86 13.23
N ASN A 248 20.83 66.06 13.07
CA ASN A 248 19.73 66.28 12.14
C ASN A 248 20.18 66.15 10.68
N VAL A 249 19.40 65.42 9.89
CA VAL A 249 19.60 65.27 8.44
C VAL A 249 19.01 66.49 7.75
N VAL A 250 19.87 67.39 7.30
CA VAL A 250 19.47 68.65 6.63
C VAL A 250 19.47 68.56 5.11
N THR A 251 20.08 67.52 4.54
CA THR A 251 20.26 67.33 3.10
C THR A 251 19.07 66.62 2.43
N ASN A 252 18.09 66.14 3.21
CA ASN A 252 17.05 65.20 2.78
C ASN A 252 17.58 63.89 2.16
N GLU A 253 18.87 63.58 2.35
CA GLU A 253 19.50 62.35 1.86
C GLU A 253 19.71 61.35 3.00
N LEU A 254 19.30 60.10 2.78
CA LEU A 254 19.38 58.99 3.72
C LEU A 254 20.19 57.84 3.12
N GLU A 255 20.81 57.05 3.98
CA GLU A 255 21.54 55.85 3.61
C GLU A 255 20.72 54.59 3.94
N PRO A 256 20.63 53.63 3.01
CA PRO A 256 19.96 52.37 3.27
C PRO A 256 20.68 51.56 4.37
N GLY A 257 19.90 50.94 5.26
CA GLY A 257 20.39 50.11 6.37
C GLY A 257 20.80 50.88 7.62
N LYS A 258 20.69 52.22 7.66
CA LYS A 258 20.93 53.05 8.85
C LYS A 258 19.63 53.33 9.60
N ALA A 259 19.66 53.28 10.93
CA ALA A 259 18.48 53.55 11.76
C ALA A 259 18.38 55.05 12.08
N TYR A 260 17.39 55.72 11.48
CA TYR A 260 17.10 57.12 11.69
C TYR A 260 16.04 57.31 12.79
N ASN A 261 16.22 58.33 13.64
CA ASN A 261 15.23 58.77 14.61
C ASN A 261 14.39 59.89 14.00
N ILE A 262 13.09 59.68 13.90
CA ILE A 262 12.10 60.63 13.38
C ILE A 262 11.38 61.22 14.59
N LYS A 263 11.46 62.53 14.76
CA LYS A 263 10.91 63.23 15.93
C LYS A 263 10.05 64.40 15.50
N ALA A 264 8.85 64.49 16.05
CA ALA A 264 7.92 65.58 15.80
C ALA A 264 7.67 66.41 17.07
N TYR A 265 7.29 67.65 16.87
CA TYR A 265 6.95 68.56 17.96
C TYR A 265 5.58 69.17 17.63
N GLY A 266 4.56 68.72 18.34
CA GLY A 266 3.20 69.25 18.23
C GLY A 266 2.78 70.01 19.48
N ASN A 267 1.71 70.79 19.35
CA ASN A 267 1.15 71.57 20.46
C ASN A 267 -0.38 71.40 20.54
N SER A 268 -0.92 71.24 21.76
CA SER A 268 -2.35 71.24 22.08
C SER A 268 -2.50 71.50 23.59
N SER A 269 -3.60 72.15 24.00
CA SER A 269 -3.89 72.43 25.41
C SER A 269 -4.08 71.17 26.27
N ASN A 270 -4.45 70.04 25.65
CA ASN A 270 -4.76 68.79 26.34
C ASN A 270 -3.69 67.70 26.10
N GLY A 271 -2.59 68.08 25.44
CA GLY A 271 -1.53 67.17 25.03
C GLY A 271 -1.79 66.51 23.66
N VAL A 272 -0.69 66.14 23.01
CA VAL A 272 -0.68 65.67 21.62
C VAL A 272 -0.46 64.17 21.55
N LEU A 273 -1.21 63.51 20.68
CA LEU A 273 -0.96 62.15 20.21
C LEU A 273 -0.33 62.19 18.83
N TYR A 274 0.73 61.40 18.62
CA TYR A 274 1.50 61.31 17.38
C TYR A 274 1.37 59.93 16.73
N GLU A 275 1.05 59.89 15.44
CA GLU A 275 1.03 58.70 14.58
C GLU A 275 2.02 58.92 13.43
N TYR A 276 2.90 57.94 13.17
CA TYR A 276 4.00 58.08 12.19
C TYR A 276 3.82 57.20 10.97
N TRP A 277 4.19 57.73 9.81
CA TRP A 277 3.99 57.11 8.51
C TRP A 277 5.21 57.27 7.59
N ILE A 278 5.39 56.29 6.70
CA ILE A 278 6.34 56.33 5.58
C ILE A 278 5.57 56.04 4.30
N LYS A 279 5.72 56.87 3.26
CA LYS A 279 5.24 56.54 1.92
C LYS A 279 6.42 56.17 1.02
N ASP A 280 6.43 54.97 0.47
CA ASP A 280 7.33 54.65 -0.64
C ASP A 280 6.73 55.23 -1.93
N LEU A 281 7.37 56.25 -2.51
CA LEU A 281 6.87 56.92 -3.71
C LEU A 281 7.02 56.07 -4.98
N SER A 282 7.92 55.08 -4.99
CA SER A 282 8.10 54.21 -6.16
C SER A 282 6.92 53.28 -6.39
N ILE A 283 6.23 52.88 -5.31
CA ILE A 283 5.06 51.98 -5.35
C ILE A 283 3.78 52.65 -4.83
N ASN A 284 3.86 53.96 -4.55
CA ASN A 284 2.76 54.80 -4.04
C ASN A 284 2.06 54.19 -2.79
N SER A 285 2.81 53.54 -1.90
CA SER A 285 2.26 52.79 -0.76
C SER A 285 2.66 53.38 0.59
N TRP A 286 1.72 53.39 1.54
CA TRP A 286 1.93 53.89 2.90
C TRP A 286 2.18 52.76 3.89
N ILE A 287 3.19 52.95 4.73
CA ILE A 287 3.55 52.09 5.86
C ILE A 287 3.34 52.91 7.13
N LYS A 288 2.49 52.43 8.04
CA LYS A 288 2.39 53.02 9.38
C LYS A 288 3.55 52.51 10.23
N LEU A 289 4.36 53.42 10.77
CA LEU A 289 5.45 53.07 11.69
C LEU A 289 4.96 52.93 13.12
N ARG A 290 3.94 53.71 13.51
CA ARG A 290 3.36 53.65 14.85
C ARG A 290 1.97 54.27 14.88
N ASP A 291 1.07 53.64 15.64
CA ASP A 291 -0.22 54.23 16.02
C ASP A 291 -0.06 55.46 16.94
N TYR A 292 -1.16 56.19 17.11
CA TYR A 292 -1.25 57.34 18.00
C TYR A 292 -0.79 57.01 19.41
N SER A 293 0.20 57.76 19.89
CA SER A 293 0.65 57.71 21.29
C SER A 293 1.21 59.07 21.71
N THR A 294 1.45 59.27 23.00
CA THR A 294 2.10 60.48 23.53
C THR A 294 3.59 60.59 23.19
N THR A 295 4.21 59.52 22.70
CA THR A 295 5.65 59.51 22.38
C THR A 295 5.89 60.33 21.12
N ASN A 296 6.78 61.32 21.14
CA ASN A 296 6.97 62.21 20.01
C ASN A 296 8.10 61.80 19.07
N GLU A 297 8.58 60.56 19.13
CA GLU A 297 9.62 60.04 18.23
C GLU A 297 9.41 58.56 17.84
N VAL A 298 9.98 58.14 16.72
CA VAL A 298 10.01 56.75 16.23
C VAL A 298 11.29 56.47 15.45
N LYS A 299 11.76 55.22 15.43
CA LYS A 299 12.91 54.80 14.60
C LYS A 299 12.46 54.17 13.29
N TRP A 300 13.17 54.48 12.22
CA TRP A 300 12.98 53.86 10.90
C TRP A 300 14.31 53.52 10.24
N THR A 301 14.39 52.36 9.59
CA THR A 301 15.56 51.93 8.80
C THR A 301 15.12 51.72 7.35
N PRO A 302 15.44 52.63 6.41
CA PRO A 302 15.15 52.40 5.01
C PRO A 302 16.02 51.25 4.48
N ASN A 303 15.43 50.26 3.84
CA ASN A 303 16.18 49.12 3.26
C ASN A 303 16.23 49.15 1.73
N LYS A 304 15.55 50.11 1.10
CA LYS A 304 15.44 50.23 -0.34
C LYS A 304 15.74 51.66 -0.74
N SER A 305 16.49 51.83 -1.83
CA SER A 305 16.79 53.13 -2.40
C SER A 305 15.57 53.71 -3.10
N GLY A 306 15.44 55.03 -3.07
CA GLY A 306 14.33 55.73 -3.69
C GLY A 306 13.80 56.87 -2.83
N LYS A 307 12.73 57.50 -3.30
CA LYS A 307 12.12 58.65 -2.62
C LYS A 307 11.02 58.20 -1.67
N TYR A 308 11.04 58.75 -0.46
CA TYR A 308 10.09 58.44 0.61
C TYR A 308 9.49 59.71 1.18
N LEU A 309 8.19 59.71 1.50
CA LEU A 309 7.62 60.73 2.39
C LEU A 309 7.65 60.21 3.82
N ILE A 310 8.31 60.95 4.71
CA ILE A 310 8.26 60.71 6.14
C ILE A 310 7.20 61.62 6.74
N GLY A 311 6.24 61.01 7.43
CA GLY A 311 5.01 61.66 7.87
C GLY A 311 4.73 61.54 9.34
N VAL A 312 4.11 62.58 9.89
CA VAL A 312 3.49 62.56 11.21
C VAL A 312 2.08 63.12 11.12
N HIS A 313 1.12 62.42 11.71
CA HIS A 313 -0.19 62.94 12.04
C HIS A 313 -0.24 63.27 13.52
N VAL A 314 -0.88 64.36 13.87
CA VAL A 314 -1.11 64.74 15.26
C VAL A 314 -2.58 64.97 15.53
N LYS A 315 -2.99 64.69 16.76
CA LYS A 315 -4.29 65.12 17.27
C LYS A 315 -4.23 65.41 18.76
N ASP A 316 -5.14 66.25 19.23
CA ASP A 316 -5.43 66.46 20.63
C ASP A 316 -5.92 65.14 21.23
N ARG A 317 -5.50 64.88 22.47
CA ARG A 317 -5.82 63.63 23.18
C ARG A 317 -7.31 63.30 23.19
N TYR A 318 -8.17 64.32 23.21
CA TYR A 318 -9.62 64.17 23.24
C TYR A 318 -10.29 64.45 21.89
N SER A 319 -9.51 64.67 20.82
CA SER A 319 -10.07 64.87 19.48
C SER A 319 -10.78 63.62 18.98
N LYS A 320 -12.04 63.81 18.54
CA LYS A 320 -12.87 62.80 17.88
C LYS A 320 -12.56 62.67 16.39
N GLU A 321 -11.78 63.61 15.83
CA GLU A 321 -11.35 63.56 14.44
C GLU A 321 -10.24 62.52 14.22
N ARG A 322 -10.07 62.07 12.98
CA ARG A 322 -9.02 61.09 12.62
C ARG A 322 -7.61 61.66 12.81
N LEU A 323 -7.45 62.96 12.59
CA LEU A 323 -6.25 63.75 12.84
C LEU A 323 -6.64 65.23 12.88
N ASP A 324 -5.91 66.03 13.64
CA ASP A 324 -6.11 67.48 13.65
C ASP A 324 -5.17 68.19 12.67
N ASN A 325 -3.95 67.68 12.51
CA ASN A 325 -2.95 68.22 11.59
C ASN A 325 -1.96 67.12 11.13
N PHE A 326 -1.27 67.33 10.01
CA PHE A 326 -0.25 66.41 9.47
C PHE A 326 0.92 67.17 8.83
N LYS A 327 2.10 66.54 8.80
CA LYS A 327 3.28 67.04 8.07
C LYS A 327 3.98 65.89 7.38
N TYR A 328 4.34 66.08 6.11
CA TYR A 328 5.13 65.14 5.31
C TYR A 328 6.38 65.84 4.78
N VAL A 329 7.52 65.15 4.82
CA VAL A 329 8.79 65.64 4.25
C VAL A 329 9.37 64.55 3.36
N GLU A 330 9.78 64.90 2.13
CA GLU A 330 10.41 63.97 1.19
C GLU A 330 11.89 63.78 1.53
N TYR A 331 12.33 62.52 1.57
CA TYR A 331 13.73 62.12 1.69
C TYR A 331 14.09 61.17 0.54
N ASN A 332 15.33 61.27 0.06
CA ASN A 332 15.91 60.37 -0.93
C ASN A 332 16.85 59.38 -0.24
N VAL A 333 16.63 58.09 -0.44
CA VAL A 333 17.52 57.02 0.06
C VAL A 333 18.46 56.63 -1.07
N ALA A 334 19.77 56.80 -0.86
CA ALA A 334 20.81 56.51 -1.85
C ALA A 334 20.83 55.03 -2.28
N SER A 335 21.31 54.75 -3.49
CA SER A 335 21.52 53.37 -3.99
C SER A 335 22.62 52.65 -3.21
N LEU A 336 22.40 51.38 -2.86
CA LEU A 336 23.40 50.53 -2.21
C LEU A 336 24.61 50.31 -3.12
N LYS A 337 25.82 50.38 -2.56
CA LYS A 337 27.03 49.93 -3.26
C LYS A 337 27.02 48.41 -3.34
N LYS A 338 27.18 47.88 -4.55
CA LYS A 338 27.25 46.44 -4.84
C LYS A 338 28.51 45.82 -4.23
N ALA A 339 28.38 44.63 -3.65
CA ALA A 339 29.56 43.86 -3.22
C ALA A 339 30.43 43.44 -4.41
N THR A 340 31.74 43.37 -4.19
CA THR A 340 32.72 42.88 -5.16
C THR A 340 33.36 41.57 -4.69
N ILE A 341 33.96 40.82 -5.62
CA ILE A 341 34.74 39.62 -5.32
C ILE A 341 36.16 39.75 -5.87
N SER A 342 37.15 39.40 -5.04
CA SER A 342 38.57 39.45 -5.39
C SER A 342 39.10 38.08 -5.83
N SER A 343 38.97 37.05 -4.99
CA SER A 343 39.42 35.69 -5.29
C SER A 343 38.44 34.60 -4.85
N LEU A 344 38.60 33.44 -5.49
CA LEU A 344 37.98 32.16 -5.17
C LEU A 344 39.12 31.13 -5.22
N GLU A 345 39.39 30.50 -4.11
CA GLU A 345 40.50 29.58 -3.89
C GLU A 345 39.96 28.21 -3.51
N VAL A 346 40.59 27.16 -4.04
CA VAL A 346 40.26 25.78 -3.70
C VAL A 346 41.52 25.12 -3.16
N SER A 347 41.42 24.47 -2.00
CA SER A 347 42.55 23.88 -1.30
C SER A 347 42.24 22.47 -0.81
N LEU A 348 43.27 21.65 -0.71
CA LEU A 348 43.25 20.31 -0.12
C LEU A 348 44.28 20.27 1.00
N ASP A 349 43.87 19.87 2.20
CA ASP A 349 44.73 19.78 3.38
C ASP A 349 45.54 21.07 3.64
N GLY A 350 44.91 22.22 3.39
CA GLY A 350 45.50 23.56 3.57
C GLY A 350 46.37 24.06 2.41
N ASN A 351 46.60 23.26 1.36
CA ASN A 351 47.39 23.65 0.20
C ASN A 351 46.50 24.02 -0.99
N ASN A 352 46.75 25.17 -1.61
CA ASN A 352 45.99 25.62 -2.78
C ASN A 352 46.22 24.71 -4.00
N VAL A 353 45.15 24.41 -4.72
CA VAL A 353 45.17 23.67 -5.98
C VAL A 353 45.71 24.59 -7.07
N VAL A 354 46.87 24.28 -7.63
CA VAL A 354 47.60 25.14 -8.58
C VAL A 354 47.38 24.83 -10.06
N ASN A 355 46.81 23.66 -10.40
CA ASN A 355 46.60 23.22 -11.79
C ASN A 355 45.14 22.96 -12.15
N ASN A 356 44.20 23.42 -11.31
CA ASN A 356 42.77 23.13 -11.45
C ASN A 356 42.42 21.62 -11.52
N GLU A 357 43.31 20.74 -11.05
CA GLU A 357 43.12 19.29 -11.04
C GLU A 357 42.70 18.82 -9.64
N LEU A 358 41.60 18.07 -9.58
CA LEU A 358 41.01 17.54 -8.36
C LEU A 358 40.95 16.01 -8.40
N GLN A 359 40.92 15.41 -7.21
CA GLN A 359 40.87 13.96 -7.01
C GLN A 359 39.53 13.54 -6.42
N LEU A 360 39.02 12.40 -6.88
CA LEU A 360 37.78 11.82 -6.38
C LEU A 360 37.85 11.46 -4.90
N GLY A 361 36.78 11.71 -4.17
CA GLY A 361 36.62 11.35 -2.76
C GLY A 361 37.46 12.18 -1.78
N LYS A 362 38.25 13.15 -2.25
CA LYS A 362 38.97 14.10 -1.38
C LYS A 362 38.09 15.29 -1.00
N ILE A 363 38.27 15.81 0.20
CA ILE A 363 37.50 16.95 0.71
C ILE A 363 38.28 18.23 0.41
N TYR A 364 37.75 19.06 -0.48
CA TYR A 364 38.33 20.35 -0.84
C TYR A 364 37.64 21.47 -0.07
N ASN A 365 38.43 22.40 0.49
CA ASN A 365 37.93 23.66 1.03
C ASN A 365 37.91 24.70 -0.09
N ILE A 366 36.76 25.32 -0.28
CA ILE A 366 36.51 26.38 -1.25
C ILE A 366 36.32 27.67 -0.46
N LYS A 367 37.20 28.64 -0.66
CA LYS A 367 37.22 29.91 0.06
C LYS A 367 37.12 31.09 -0.88
N ALA A 368 36.34 32.11 -0.51
CA ALA A 368 36.14 33.29 -1.34
C ALA A 368 36.34 34.58 -0.54
N TYR A 369 36.77 35.63 -1.22
CA TYR A 369 37.10 36.92 -0.60
C TYR A 369 36.35 38.04 -1.31
N GLY A 370 35.25 38.48 -0.69
CA GLY A 370 34.43 39.59 -1.15
C GLY A 370 34.61 40.86 -0.31
N SER A 371 34.15 41.99 -0.83
CA SER A 371 34.20 43.28 -0.14
C SER A 371 32.91 44.08 -0.33
N SER A 372 32.38 44.65 0.76
CA SER A 372 31.30 45.63 0.75
C SER A 372 31.29 46.47 2.04
N SER A 373 30.72 47.67 1.98
CA SER A 373 30.65 48.60 3.12
C SER A 373 29.77 48.09 4.28
N ASN A 374 28.79 47.23 4.02
CA ASN A 374 27.88 46.70 5.05
C ASN A 374 28.14 45.22 5.39
N GLY A 375 29.24 44.65 4.86
CA GLY A 375 29.53 43.22 4.92
C GLY A 375 28.96 42.45 3.73
N VAL A 376 29.49 41.24 3.52
CA VAL A 376 29.23 40.41 2.34
C VAL A 376 28.55 39.11 2.75
N LEU A 377 27.56 38.69 1.97
CA LEU A 377 26.99 37.35 2.02
C LEU A 377 27.49 36.53 0.82
N TYR A 378 27.84 35.27 1.07
CA TYR A 378 28.40 34.32 0.10
C TYR A 378 27.45 33.14 -0.09
N GLU A 379 27.21 32.76 -1.34
CA GLU A 379 26.46 31.57 -1.75
C GLU A 379 27.34 30.73 -2.71
N TYR A 380 27.48 29.43 -2.46
CA TYR A 380 28.44 28.57 -3.18
C TYR A 380 27.75 27.54 -4.07
N TRP A 381 28.35 27.30 -5.23
CA TRP A 381 27.78 26.48 -6.29
C TRP A 381 28.82 25.59 -6.97
N ILE A 382 28.36 24.44 -7.47
CA ILE A 382 29.11 23.54 -8.36
C ILE A 382 28.26 23.31 -9.59
N LYS A 383 28.84 23.48 -10.79
CA LYS A 383 28.22 23.06 -12.05
C LYS A 383 28.90 21.82 -12.59
N ASP A 384 28.18 20.72 -12.76
CA ASP A 384 28.66 19.59 -13.55
C ASP A 384 28.50 19.93 -15.05
N LEU A 385 29.61 20.13 -15.75
CA LEU A 385 29.58 20.53 -17.16
C LEU A 385 29.16 19.38 -18.09
N SER A 386 29.31 18.12 -17.67
CA SER A 386 28.91 16.97 -18.49
C SER A 386 27.40 16.86 -18.67
N ILE A 387 26.63 17.34 -17.69
CA ILE A 387 25.16 17.31 -17.69
C ILE A 387 24.55 18.71 -17.61
N ASN A 388 25.38 19.75 -17.69
CA ASN A 388 24.99 21.16 -17.61
C ASN A 388 24.09 21.49 -16.40
N SER A 389 24.37 20.90 -15.24
CA SER A 389 23.52 21.00 -14.04
C SER A 389 24.22 21.70 -12.88
N TRP A 390 23.48 22.54 -12.16
CA TRP A 390 23.97 23.27 -10.98
C TRP A 390 23.55 22.59 -9.69
N MET A 391 24.48 22.54 -8.73
CA MET A 391 24.29 22.09 -7.36
C MET A 391 24.69 23.22 -6.42
N LYS A 392 23.78 23.63 -5.54
CA LYS A 392 24.10 24.57 -4.47
C LYS A 392 24.80 23.84 -3.33
N LEU A 393 25.95 24.33 -2.90
CA LEU A 393 26.66 23.80 -1.73
C LEU A 393 26.25 24.51 -0.44
N LYS A 394 25.92 25.81 -0.52
CA LYS A 394 25.61 26.63 0.65
C LYS A 394 24.82 27.87 0.24
N ASP A 395 23.73 28.14 0.95
CA ASP A 395 22.95 29.37 0.83
C ASP A 395 23.73 30.61 1.33
N TYR A 396 23.24 31.81 0.97
CA TYR A 396 23.82 33.07 1.39
C TYR A 396 24.08 33.14 2.89
N SER A 397 25.34 33.30 3.28
CA SER A 397 25.77 33.42 4.67
C SER A 397 27.01 34.31 4.78
N THR A 398 27.39 34.71 5.98
CA THR A 398 28.65 35.46 6.23
C THR A 398 29.89 34.57 6.15
N SER A 399 29.73 33.26 5.92
CA SER A 399 30.85 32.32 5.89
C SER A 399 31.57 32.41 4.54
N THR A 400 32.88 32.65 4.61
CA THR A 400 33.76 32.80 3.46
C THR A 400 34.24 31.47 2.89
N GLU A 401 33.77 30.33 3.41
CA GLU A 401 34.21 29.01 2.99
C GLU A 401 33.12 27.93 3.03
N VAL A 402 33.33 26.89 2.22
CA VAL A 402 32.52 25.66 2.16
C VAL A 402 33.43 24.49 1.75
N THR A 403 33.04 23.27 2.09
CA THR A 403 33.75 22.07 1.62
C THR A 403 32.98 21.34 0.54
N TRP A 404 33.69 20.71 -0.40
CA TRP A 404 33.12 19.86 -1.44
C TRP A 404 33.92 18.58 -1.63
N THR A 405 33.24 17.46 -1.88
CA THR A 405 33.86 16.16 -2.18
C THR A 405 33.38 15.71 -3.56
N PRO A 406 34.19 15.82 -4.62
CA PRO A 406 33.82 15.31 -5.93
C PRO A 406 33.74 13.78 -5.91
N THR A 407 32.62 13.23 -6.36
CA THR A 407 32.39 11.77 -6.45
C THR A 407 32.29 11.26 -7.87
N LYS A 408 32.40 12.16 -8.86
CA LYS A 408 32.34 11.86 -10.29
C LYS A 408 33.43 12.64 -11.02
N SER A 409 34.09 11.98 -11.96
CA SER A 409 35.16 12.58 -12.77
C SER A 409 34.56 13.47 -13.86
N GLY A 410 35.31 14.48 -14.29
CA GLY A 410 34.91 15.40 -15.34
C GLY A 410 35.17 16.85 -14.99
N LYS A 411 34.67 17.75 -15.83
CA LYS A 411 34.87 19.19 -15.67
C LYS A 411 33.74 19.81 -14.85
N TYR A 412 34.11 20.66 -13.90
CA TYR A 412 33.19 21.35 -13.00
C TYR A 412 33.49 22.85 -12.96
N LEU A 413 32.46 23.69 -12.91
CA LEU A 413 32.63 25.08 -12.47
C LEU A 413 32.39 25.14 -10.97
N ILE A 414 33.40 25.60 -10.22
CA ILE A 414 33.24 25.96 -8.82
C ILE A 414 32.96 27.45 -8.75
N GLY A 415 31.86 27.81 -8.10
CA GLY A 415 31.27 29.13 -8.14
C GLY A 415 30.96 29.71 -6.78
N VAL A 416 31.02 31.02 -6.72
CA VAL A 416 30.51 31.79 -5.59
C VAL A 416 29.77 33.02 -6.10
N HIS A 417 28.59 33.26 -5.55
CA HIS A 417 27.88 34.53 -5.66
C HIS A 417 28.12 35.34 -4.40
N VAL A 418 28.27 36.65 -4.55
CA VAL A 418 28.38 37.59 -3.45
C VAL A 418 27.33 38.69 -3.57
N LYS A 419 26.84 39.14 -2.42
CA LYS A 419 26.03 40.37 -2.34
C LYS A 419 26.28 41.11 -1.04
N ASP A 420 26.02 42.42 -1.06
CA ASP A 420 25.97 43.24 0.13
C ASP A 420 24.89 42.69 1.06
N LYS A 421 25.16 42.70 2.36
CA LYS A 421 24.23 42.17 3.37
C LYS A 421 22.83 42.78 3.28
N ASN A 422 22.72 44.02 2.84
CA ASN A 422 21.46 44.74 2.72
C ASN A 422 20.90 44.75 1.28
N SER A 423 21.59 44.13 0.32
CA SER A 423 21.15 44.07 -1.08
C SER A 423 19.87 43.23 -1.24
N THR A 424 18.87 43.82 -1.88
CA THR A 424 17.63 43.13 -2.30
C THR A 424 17.80 42.39 -3.63
N GLU A 425 18.94 42.55 -4.30
CA GLU A 425 19.24 41.85 -5.55
C GLU A 425 19.53 40.36 -5.30
N LYS A 426 19.37 39.54 -6.36
CA LYS A 426 19.68 38.10 -6.30
C LYS A 426 21.16 37.85 -6.05
N LEU A 427 22.03 38.67 -6.64
CA LEU A 427 23.47 38.72 -6.40
C LEU A 427 24.01 40.08 -6.88
N ASP A 428 25.13 40.52 -6.32
CA ASP A 428 25.81 41.73 -6.75
C ASP A 428 26.99 41.43 -7.69
N ASN A 429 27.71 40.34 -7.43
CA ASN A 429 28.84 39.87 -8.23
C ASN A 429 29.01 38.34 -8.10
N PHE A 430 29.78 37.72 -8.99
CA PHE A 430 30.06 36.28 -8.97
C PHE A 430 31.44 35.96 -9.53
N LYS A 431 31.96 34.79 -9.16
CA LYS A 431 33.18 34.22 -9.76
C LYS A 431 33.01 32.73 -9.97
N TYR A 432 33.41 32.24 -11.14
CA TYR A 432 33.45 30.82 -11.49
C TYR A 432 34.86 30.45 -11.94
N VAL A 433 35.35 29.28 -11.49
CA VAL A 433 36.62 28.72 -11.93
C VAL A 433 36.38 27.27 -12.35
N GLU A 434 36.89 26.88 -13.52
CA GLU A 434 36.80 25.50 -14.01
C GLU A 434 37.87 24.63 -13.35
N TYR A 435 37.45 23.46 -12.86
CA TYR A 435 38.30 22.41 -12.32
C TYR A 435 38.02 21.09 -13.05
N ASN A 436 39.07 20.32 -13.30
CA ASN A 436 38.99 18.97 -13.83
C ASN A 436 39.15 17.95 -12.68
N VAL A 437 38.18 17.06 -12.52
CA VAL A 437 38.27 15.93 -11.58
C VAL A 437 38.75 14.71 -12.35
N ALA A 438 39.97 14.25 -12.05
CA ALA A 438 40.60 13.14 -12.75
C ALA A 438 39.80 11.82 -12.58
N SER A 439 39.77 11.01 -13.63
CA SER A 439 39.21 9.65 -13.57
C SER A 439 39.98 8.77 -12.58
N PRO A 440 39.31 7.85 -11.86
CA PRO A 440 39.98 7.00 -10.91
C PRO A 440 40.89 6.01 -11.63
N LYS A 441 41.97 5.58 -10.96
CA LYS A 441 42.76 4.44 -11.43
C LYS A 441 41.91 3.17 -11.32
N LYS A 442 42.03 2.30 -12.32
CA LYS A 442 41.32 1.00 -12.34
C LYS A 442 41.74 0.13 -11.16
N ALA A 443 40.77 -0.48 -10.49
CA ALA A 443 41.03 -1.47 -9.45
C ALA A 443 41.65 -2.76 -10.02
N THR A 444 42.45 -3.46 -9.21
CA THR A 444 43.06 -4.75 -9.57
C THR A 444 42.52 -5.87 -8.69
N VAL A 445 42.48 -7.10 -9.22
CA VAL A 445 42.22 -8.32 -8.42
C VAL A 445 43.55 -8.88 -7.94
N ASN A 446 43.71 -9.05 -6.63
CA ASN A 446 44.90 -9.64 -6.03
C ASN A 446 44.72 -11.15 -5.81
N SER A 447 43.57 -11.55 -5.26
CA SER A 447 43.25 -12.96 -5.01
C SER A 447 41.76 -13.26 -5.11
N LEU A 448 41.45 -14.52 -5.39
CA LEU A 448 40.13 -15.13 -5.36
C LEU A 448 40.32 -16.55 -4.82
N GLU A 449 39.62 -16.88 -3.74
CA GLU A 449 39.77 -18.13 -3.00
C GLU A 449 38.39 -18.70 -2.64
N VAL A 450 38.32 -20.02 -2.58
CA VAL A 450 37.11 -20.75 -2.17
C VAL A 450 37.49 -21.63 -1.00
N SER A 451 36.67 -21.65 0.04
CA SER A 451 36.93 -22.40 1.27
C SER A 451 35.67 -23.09 1.78
N LEU A 452 35.86 -24.19 2.50
CA LEU A 452 34.82 -24.92 3.23
C LEU A 452 35.25 -25.04 4.68
N ASP A 453 34.39 -24.63 5.61
CA ASP A 453 34.66 -24.66 7.06
C ASP A 453 36.02 -24.01 7.42
N GLY A 454 36.37 -22.91 6.74
CA GLY A 454 37.62 -22.18 6.92
C GLY A 454 38.84 -22.75 6.18
N ASN A 455 38.74 -23.93 5.57
CA ASN A 455 39.83 -24.57 4.84
C ASN A 455 39.76 -24.25 3.34
N LYS A 456 40.86 -23.75 2.77
CA LYS A 456 40.96 -23.42 1.34
C LYS A 456 40.87 -24.68 0.47
N ILE A 457 40.05 -24.64 -0.57
CA ILE A 457 39.96 -25.67 -1.60
C ILE A 457 41.10 -25.48 -2.59
N VAL A 458 41.98 -26.46 -2.70
CA VAL A 458 43.19 -26.40 -3.55
C VAL A 458 43.16 -27.35 -4.74
N ASN A 459 42.32 -28.38 -4.68
CA ASN A 459 42.17 -29.38 -5.74
C ASN A 459 41.06 -29.02 -6.75
N ASN A 460 40.44 -27.85 -6.61
CA ASN A 460 39.30 -27.38 -7.42
C ASN A 460 38.09 -28.33 -7.42
N GLU A 461 37.97 -29.21 -6.43
CA GLU A 461 36.86 -30.17 -6.31
C GLU A 461 35.91 -29.76 -5.18
N LEU A 462 34.61 -29.70 -5.49
CA LEU A 462 33.54 -29.31 -4.58
C LEU A 462 32.53 -30.45 -4.45
N ASP A 463 31.89 -30.54 -3.28
CA ASP A 463 30.83 -31.51 -3.01
C ASP A 463 29.46 -30.79 -3.09
N PRO A 464 28.45 -31.39 -3.76
CA PRO A 464 27.14 -30.79 -3.85
C PRO A 464 26.47 -30.69 -2.46
N GLY A 465 25.73 -29.59 -2.24
CA GLY A 465 25.01 -29.32 -1.00
C GLY A 465 25.83 -28.70 0.13
N LYS A 466 27.15 -28.55 -0.03
CA LYS A 466 28.02 -27.88 0.94
C LYS A 466 28.09 -26.37 0.68
N ALA A 467 28.13 -25.57 1.74
CA ALA A 467 28.19 -24.12 1.64
C ALA A 467 29.65 -23.65 1.61
N TYR A 468 30.11 -23.17 0.46
CA TYR A 468 31.47 -22.68 0.26
C TYR A 468 31.54 -21.16 0.42
N ASN A 469 32.51 -20.67 1.18
CA ASN A 469 32.82 -19.26 1.27
C ASN A 469 33.80 -18.90 0.14
N ILE A 470 33.38 -17.97 -0.71
CA ILE A 470 34.16 -17.39 -1.80
C ILE A 470 34.64 -16.03 -1.31
N ARG A 471 35.96 -15.83 -1.29
CA ARG A 471 36.60 -14.61 -0.79
C ARG A 471 37.54 -14.03 -1.83
N ALA A 472 37.51 -12.72 -2.00
CA ALA A 472 38.38 -12.02 -2.93
C ALA A 472 38.97 -10.76 -2.30
N TYR A 473 40.17 -10.41 -2.75
CA TYR A 473 40.84 -9.18 -2.37
C TYR A 473 41.31 -8.44 -3.62
N GLY A 474 41.08 -7.14 -3.66
CA GLY A 474 41.55 -6.25 -4.71
C GLY A 474 42.18 -4.98 -4.13
N SER A 475 42.79 -4.19 -5.00
CA SER A 475 43.43 -2.93 -4.65
C SER A 475 42.92 -1.77 -5.50
N SER A 476 42.64 -0.64 -4.84
CA SER A 476 42.44 0.67 -5.48
C SER A 476 42.71 1.80 -4.49
N SER A 477 43.07 2.98 -5.00
CA SER A 477 43.35 4.17 -4.18
C SER A 477 42.12 4.71 -3.43
N ASN A 478 40.91 4.45 -3.94
CA ASN A 478 39.66 4.95 -3.34
C ASN A 478 38.80 3.84 -2.69
N GLY A 479 39.35 2.63 -2.57
CA GLY A 479 38.62 1.43 -2.16
C GLY A 479 38.01 0.66 -3.32
N VAL A 480 37.73 -0.62 -3.08
CA VAL A 480 37.28 -1.59 -4.09
C VAL A 480 35.84 -2.02 -3.83
N LEU A 481 35.06 -2.13 -4.90
CA LEU A 481 33.77 -2.79 -4.91
C LEU A 481 33.90 -4.16 -5.59
N TYR A 482 33.22 -5.17 -5.04
CA TYR A 482 33.27 -6.58 -5.43
C TYR A 482 31.89 -7.06 -5.88
N GLU A 483 31.82 -7.72 -7.04
CA GLU A 483 30.64 -8.40 -7.57
C GLU A 483 30.98 -9.87 -7.86
N TYR A 484 30.16 -10.81 -7.38
CA TYR A 484 30.45 -12.25 -7.41
C TYR A 484 29.54 -13.00 -8.36
N TRP A 485 30.14 -13.93 -9.11
CA TRP A 485 29.48 -14.65 -10.20
C TRP A 485 29.80 -16.15 -10.18
N ILE A 486 28.86 -16.94 -10.66
CA ILE A 486 29.03 -18.37 -10.96
C ILE A 486 28.59 -18.59 -12.42
N LYS A 487 29.40 -19.27 -13.22
CA LYS A 487 29.00 -19.76 -14.54
C LYS A 487 28.81 -21.26 -14.50
N ASP A 488 27.62 -21.75 -14.80
CA ASP A 488 27.40 -23.17 -15.09
C ASP A 488 27.87 -23.45 -16.53
N LEU A 489 28.96 -24.21 -16.69
CA LEU A 489 29.53 -24.49 -18.01
C LEU A 489 28.69 -25.50 -18.81
N SER A 490 27.85 -26.31 -18.16
CA SER A 490 27.00 -27.30 -18.85
C SER A 490 25.91 -26.64 -19.70
N ILE A 491 25.42 -25.48 -19.24
CA ILE A 491 24.34 -24.71 -19.91
C ILE A 491 24.81 -23.32 -20.35
N ASN A 492 26.11 -23.03 -20.22
CA ASN A 492 26.75 -21.77 -20.56
C ASN A 492 26.03 -20.54 -19.96
N SER A 493 25.56 -20.64 -18.71
CA SER A 493 24.72 -19.62 -18.06
C SER A 493 25.41 -19.01 -16.84
N TRP A 494 25.25 -17.70 -16.66
CA TRP A 494 25.80 -16.94 -15.54
C TRP A 494 24.73 -16.70 -14.46
N ILE A 495 25.13 -16.86 -13.21
CA ILE A 495 24.37 -16.57 -12.01
C ILE A 495 25.14 -15.53 -11.21
N LYS A 496 24.53 -14.38 -10.95
CA LYS A 496 25.08 -13.39 -10.05
C LYS A 496 24.76 -13.80 -8.60
N LEU A 497 25.79 -13.94 -7.77
CA LEU A 497 25.61 -14.23 -6.35
C LEU A 497 25.44 -12.98 -5.50
N LYS A 498 26.09 -11.87 -5.90
CA LYS A 498 26.09 -10.63 -5.14
C LYS A 498 26.48 -9.46 -6.04
N ASP A 499 25.67 -8.39 -6.00
CA ASP A 499 25.97 -7.11 -6.65
C ASP A 499 27.19 -6.41 -6.02
N TYR A 500 27.74 -5.43 -6.74
CA TYR A 500 28.87 -4.61 -6.28
C TYR A 500 28.67 -4.09 -4.85
N SER A 501 29.58 -4.46 -3.95
CA SER A 501 29.60 -4.02 -2.56
C SER A 501 31.03 -3.96 -2.02
N THR A 502 31.23 -3.40 -0.83
CA THR A 502 32.54 -3.41 -0.15
C THR A 502 32.88 -4.77 0.48
N SER A 503 31.99 -5.77 0.37
CA SER A 503 32.16 -7.06 1.00
C SER A 503 33.11 -7.94 0.21
N THR A 504 34.16 -8.41 0.88
CA THR A 504 35.20 -9.29 0.32
C THR A 504 34.80 -10.75 0.27
N GLU A 505 33.55 -11.10 0.61
CA GLU A 505 33.10 -12.49 0.60
C GLU A 505 31.61 -12.70 0.26
N VAL A 506 31.31 -13.92 -0.19
CA VAL A 506 29.96 -14.45 -0.44
C VAL A 506 29.94 -15.96 -0.20
N THR A 507 28.77 -16.52 0.11
CA THR A 507 28.59 -17.98 0.23
C THR A 507 27.87 -18.54 -0.98
N TRP A 508 28.30 -19.69 -1.48
CA TRP A 508 27.63 -20.44 -2.55
C TRP A 508 27.48 -21.91 -2.19
N THR A 509 26.30 -22.46 -2.43
CA THR A 509 26.00 -23.89 -2.24
C THR A 509 25.69 -24.51 -3.60
N PRO A 510 26.66 -25.16 -4.28
CA PRO A 510 26.40 -25.88 -5.51
C PRO A 510 25.44 -27.03 -5.26
N THR A 511 24.40 -27.18 -6.08
CA THR A 511 23.41 -28.27 -5.95
C THR A 511 23.42 -29.23 -7.13
N LYS A 512 24.16 -28.91 -8.19
CA LYS A 512 24.24 -29.68 -9.42
C LYS A 512 25.70 -30.00 -9.68
N SER A 513 25.98 -31.25 -10.03
CA SER A 513 27.33 -31.67 -10.42
C SER A 513 27.70 -31.14 -11.79
N GLY A 514 29.01 -30.93 -12.01
CA GLY A 514 29.54 -30.38 -13.25
C GLY A 514 30.60 -29.31 -13.02
N LYS A 515 31.06 -28.70 -14.11
CA LYS A 515 32.10 -27.66 -14.07
C LYS A 515 31.49 -26.27 -13.96
N TYR A 516 32.06 -25.46 -13.08
CA TYR A 516 31.63 -24.09 -12.81
C TYR A 516 32.82 -23.13 -12.86
N LEU A 517 32.63 -21.93 -13.42
CA LEU A 517 33.55 -20.82 -13.19
C LEU A 517 33.06 -20.01 -11.99
N ILE A 518 33.90 -19.88 -10.97
CA ILE A 518 33.67 -18.96 -9.86
C ILE A 518 34.41 -17.66 -10.18
N GLY A 519 33.69 -16.55 -10.17
CA GLY A 519 34.14 -15.27 -10.67
C GLY A 519 34.01 -14.14 -9.68
N ILE A 520 34.98 -13.23 -9.75
CA ILE A 520 34.92 -11.91 -9.13
C ILE A 520 35.13 -10.84 -10.19
N HIS A 521 34.28 -9.83 -10.19
CA HIS A 521 34.52 -8.55 -10.85
C HIS A 521 34.84 -7.52 -9.78
N VAL A 522 35.82 -6.66 -10.05
CA VAL A 522 36.20 -5.56 -9.16
C VAL A 522 36.20 -4.25 -9.92
N LYS A 523 35.88 -3.17 -9.19
CA LYS A 523 36.08 -1.81 -9.66
C LYS A 523 36.39 -0.85 -8.53
N ASP A 524 37.03 0.26 -8.88
CA ASP A 524 37.19 1.40 -7.99
C ASP A 524 35.81 1.94 -7.60
N LYS A 525 35.67 2.38 -6.35
CA LYS A 525 34.42 2.91 -5.80
C LYS A 525 33.79 4.01 -6.66
N TYR A 526 34.60 4.80 -7.38
CA TYR A 526 34.14 5.89 -8.23
C TYR A 526 34.23 5.57 -9.74
N SER A 527 34.57 4.33 -10.12
CA SER A 527 34.62 3.94 -11.53
C SER A 527 33.22 3.91 -12.15
N THR A 528 33.08 4.56 -13.30
CA THR A 528 31.87 4.55 -14.14
C THR A 528 31.82 3.36 -15.08
N GLU A 529 32.91 2.60 -15.19
CA GLU A 529 32.95 1.38 -15.99
C GLU A 529 32.11 0.26 -15.37
N LYS A 530 31.70 -0.71 -16.20
CA LYS A 530 30.97 -1.89 -15.72
C LYS A 530 31.81 -2.72 -14.74
N LEU A 531 33.11 -2.82 -15.01
CA LEU A 531 34.12 -3.43 -14.16
C LEU A 531 35.50 -2.88 -14.56
N ASP A 532 36.44 -2.87 -13.63
CA ASP A 532 37.83 -2.48 -13.93
C ASP A 532 38.71 -3.69 -14.20
N ASN A 533 38.49 -4.79 -13.46
CA ASN A 533 39.23 -6.03 -13.57
C ASN A 533 38.37 -7.23 -13.11
N PHE A 534 38.74 -8.44 -13.48
CA PHE A 534 38.04 -9.66 -13.10
C PHE A 534 38.99 -10.85 -12.97
N LYS A 535 38.54 -11.88 -12.25
CA LYS A 535 39.22 -13.18 -12.19
C LYS A 535 38.19 -14.31 -12.14
N TYR A 536 38.45 -15.39 -12.89
CA TYR A 536 37.65 -16.60 -12.89
C TYR A 536 38.53 -17.81 -12.57
N ILE A 537 38.01 -18.74 -11.76
CA ILE A 537 38.66 -20.02 -11.46
C ILE A 537 37.64 -21.13 -11.71
N GLU A 538 38.04 -22.17 -12.44
CA GLU A 538 37.19 -23.35 -12.68
C GLU A 538 37.21 -24.29 -11.47
N TYR A 539 36.03 -24.73 -11.05
CA TYR A 539 35.82 -25.77 -10.04
C TYR A 539 34.92 -26.86 -10.60
N ASN A 540 35.18 -28.11 -10.20
CA ASN A 540 34.37 -29.27 -10.53
C ASN A 540 33.54 -29.66 -9.30
N VAL A 541 32.21 -29.66 -9.43
CA VAL A 541 31.29 -30.18 -8.42
C VAL A 541 31.09 -31.67 -8.70
N LYS A 542 31.50 -32.51 -7.75
CA LYS A 542 31.46 -33.97 -7.89
C LYS A 542 30.04 -34.48 -8.12
N LEU A 543 29.93 -35.63 -8.78
CA LEU A 543 28.69 -36.39 -8.87
C LEU A 543 28.19 -36.74 -7.47
N SER A 544 26.91 -36.53 -7.21
CA SER A 544 26.28 -37.01 -5.98
C SER A 544 26.31 -38.55 -5.96
N LYS A 545 26.44 -39.13 -4.78
CA LYS A 545 26.29 -40.59 -4.62
C LYS A 545 24.84 -40.97 -4.93
N LYS A 546 24.64 -42.10 -5.61
CA LYS A 546 23.32 -42.61 -5.97
C LYS A 546 22.55 -43.06 -4.72
N ALA A 547 21.26 -42.72 -4.63
CA ALA A 547 20.38 -43.24 -3.60
C ALA A 547 20.16 -44.75 -3.76
N VAL A 548 20.04 -45.48 -2.65
CA VAL A 548 19.79 -46.93 -2.63
C VAL A 548 18.49 -47.22 -1.90
N ILE A 549 17.55 -47.91 -2.56
CA ILE A 549 16.27 -48.32 -1.94
C ILE A 549 16.51 -49.58 -1.12
N SER A 550 16.23 -49.51 0.18
CA SER A 550 16.25 -50.66 1.07
C SER A 550 14.90 -51.37 1.12
N ASN A 551 13.78 -50.64 1.03
CA ASN A 551 12.46 -51.23 1.21
C ASN A 551 11.33 -50.53 0.43
N LEU A 552 10.28 -51.31 0.10
CA LEU A 552 9.00 -50.86 -0.44
C LEU A 552 7.90 -51.76 0.14
N GLU A 553 7.01 -51.18 0.92
CA GLU A 553 5.95 -51.88 1.64
C GLU A 553 4.59 -51.29 1.30
N VAL A 554 3.57 -52.16 1.28
CA VAL A 554 2.17 -51.76 1.16
C VAL A 554 1.45 -52.23 2.40
N SER A 555 0.68 -51.34 3.03
CA SER A 555 -0.03 -51.61 4.27
C SER A 555 -1.47 -51.12 4.22
N SER A 556 -2.33 -51.70 5.05
CA SER A 556 -3.71 -51.26 5.25
C SER A 556 -3.96 -51.15 6.75
N ASN A 557 -4.42 -49.98 7.20
CA ASN A 557 -4.59 -49.65 8.63
C ASN A 557 -3.35 -50.00 9.48
N GLY A 558 -2.15 -49.70 8.96
CA GLY A 558 -0.88 -49.96 9.63
C GLY A 558 -0.36 -51.40 9.56
N LYS A 559 -1.13 -52.36 9.01
CA LYS A 559 -0.70 -53.75 8.84
C LYS A 559 -0.13 -53.98 7.44
N ILE A 560 1.11 -54.47 7.36
CA ILE A 560 1.79 -54.78 6.09
C ILE A 560 1.08 -55.95 5.38
N ILE A 561 0.87 -55.78 4.07
CA ILE A 561 0.29 -56.80 3.19
C ILE A 561 1.42 -57.67 2.63
N THR A 562 1.50 -58.92 3.08
CA THR A 562 2.58 -59.85 2.72
C THR A 562 2.18 -60.88 1.66
N ASN A 563 0.88 -61.08 1.42
CA ASN A 563 0.37 -62.04 0.44
C ASN A 563 0.20 -61.46 -0.97
N ASN A 564 0.58 -60.19 -1.17
CA ASN A 564 0.39 -59.44 -2.42
C ASN A 564 -1.06 -59.41 -2.93
N GLN A 565 -2.05 -59.55 -2.04
CA GLN A 565 -3.48 -59.46 -2.37
C GLN A 565 -4.07 -58.17 -1.81
N LEU A 566 -4.76 -57.42 -2.67
CA LEU A 566 -5.47 -56.18 -2.35
C LEU A 566 -6.94 -56.32 -2.73
N ASP A 567 -7.78 -55.41 -2.26
CA ASP A 567 -9.22 -55.37 -2.51
C ASP A 567 -9.57 -54.04 -3.20
N ALA A 568 -10.37 -54.09 -4.26
CA ALA A 568 -10.85 -52.88 -4.93
C ALA A 568 -11.72 -52.04 -3.99
N GLY A 569 -11.56 -50.71 -4.04
CA GLY A 569 -12.25 -49.76 -3.18
C GLY A 569 -11.60 -49.56 -1.81
N LYS A 570 -10.62 -50.38 -1.40
CA LYS A 570 -9.89 -50.21 -0.14
C LYS A 570 -8.66 -49.33 -0.32
N THR A 571 -8.38 -48.43 0.62
CA THR A 571 -7.20 -47.56 0.58
C THR A 571 -6.00 -48.23 1.23
N TYR A 572 -4.86 -48.16 0.57
CA TYR A 572 -3.57 -48.70 1.02
C TYR A 572 -2.53 -47.60 1.15
N SER A 573 -1.64 -47.72 2.12
CA SER A 573 -0.46 -46.88 2.26
C SER A 573 0.76 -47.59 1.68
N ILE A 574 1.44 -46.92 0.77
CA ILE A 574 2.66 -47.38 0.12
C ILE A 574 3.80 -46.59 0.76
N LYS A 575 4.76 -47.28 1.37
CA LYS A 575 5.89 -46.68 2.08
C LYS A 575 7.19 -47.22 1.52
N ALA A 576 8.15 -46.35 1.26
CA ALA A 576 9.49 -46.72 0.82
C ALA A 576 10.56 -46.18 1.76
N CYS A 577 11.66 -46.92 1.85
CA CYS A 577 12.87 -46.49 2.56
C CYS A 577 14.06 -46.56 1.60
N ALA A 578 14.85 -45.50 1.58
CA ALA A 578 16.05 -45.38 0.79
C ALA A 578 17.06 -44.48 1.49
N GLU A 579 18.34 -44.66 1.18
CA GLU A 579 19.45 -43.95 1.80
C GLU A 579 20.31 -43.24 0.76
N SER A 580 20.76 -42.03 1.10
CA SER A 580 21.79 -41.29 0.37
C SER A 580 22.48 -40.26 1.28
N LEU A 581 23.70 -39.85 0.91
CA LEU A 581 24.50 -38.90 1.67
C LEU A 581 23.81 -37.54 1.87
N ASN A 582 23.07 -37.06 0.86
CA ASN A 582 22.46 -35.72 0.88
C ASN A 582 20.94 -35.74 1.14
N GLY A 583 20.40 -36.91 1.52
CA GLY A 583 18.97 -37.17 1.60
C GLY A 583 18.37 -37.65 0.26
N VAL A 584 17.16 -38.21 0.34
CA VAL A 584 16.51 -38.91 -0.77
C VAL A 584 15.20 -38.24 -1.17
N LEU A 585 14.93 -38.19 -2.47
CA LEU A 585 13.64 -37.87 -3.07
C LEU A 585 12.97 -39.13 -3.62
N TYR A 586 11.68 -39.29 -3.36
CA TYR A 586 10.84 -40.43 -3.76
C TYR A 586 9.75 -40.00 -4.74
N GLU A 587 9.56 -40.77 -5.82
CA GLU A 587 8.46 -40.68 -6.78
C GLU A 587 7.70 -42.01 -6.80
N TYR A 588 6.36 -41.99 -6.75
CA TYR A 588 5.55 -43.21 -6.64
C TYR A 588 4.70 -43.45 -7.87
N TRP A 589 4.60 -44.72 -8.27
CA TRP A 589 3.97 -45.15 -9.52
C TRP A 589 3.12 -46.40 -9.34
N ILE A 590 2.09 -46.52 -10.17
CA ILE A 590 1.27 -47.72 -10.34
C ILE A 590 1.27 -48.09 -11.82
N LYS A 591 1.51 -49.35 -12.18
CA LYS A 591 1.28 -49.87 -13.53
C LYS A 591 0.06 -50.78 -13.53
N ASP A 592 -0.96 -50.47 -14.31
CA ASP A 592 -2.03 -51.42 -14.62
C ASP A 592 -1.52 -52.39 -15.69
N LEU A 593 -1.33 -53.66 -15.33
CA LEU A 593 -0.79 -54.67 -16.24
C LEU A 593 -1.80 -55.10 -17.32
N SER A 594 -3.10 -54.89 -17.11
CA SER A 594 -4.13 -55.27 -18.10
C SER A 594 -4.12 -54.38 -19.34
N ILE A 595 -3.74 -53.11 -19.17
CA ILE A 595 -3.67 -52.11 -20.25
C ILE A 595 -2.25 -51.58 -20.47
N ASN A 596 -1.26 -52.19 -19.79
CA ASN A 596 0.16 -51.83 -19.86
C ASN A 596 0.44 -50.32 -19.65
N SER A 597 -0.30 -49.66 -18.76
CA SER A 597 -0.26 -48.21 -18.57
C SER A 597 0.23 -47.82 -17.17
N TRP A 598 1.06 -46.77 -17.09
CA TRP A 598 1.60 -46.23 -15.85
C TRP A 598 0.82 -45.00 -15.39
N ILE A 599 0.55 -44.94 -14.09
CA ILE A 599 -0.06 -43.82 -13.39
C ILE A 599 0.94 -43.34 -12.34
N LYS A 600 1.27 -42.05 -12.36
CA LYS A 600 2.06 -41.43 -11.30
C LYS A 600 1.14 -41.09 -10.13
N LEU A 601 1.48 -41.55 -8.93
CA LEU A 601 0.76 -41.20 -7.71
C LEU A 601 1.31 -39.94 -7.05
N LYS A 602 2.63 -39.73 -7.15
CA LYS A 602 3.31 -38.61 -6.51
C LYS A 602 4.64 -38.31 -7.20
N ASP A 603 4.87 -37.04 -7.51
CA ASP A 603 6.16 -36.53 -7.99
C ASP A 603 7.26 -36.61 -6.92
N TYR A 604 8.52 -36.51 -7.34
CA TYR A 604 9.68 -36.51 -6.46
C TYR A 604 9.52 -35.55 -5.26
N SER A 605 9.60 -36.11 -4.05
CA SER A 605 9.52 -35.36 -2.79
C SER A 605 10.26 -36.09 -1.68
N THR A 606 10.49 -35.44 -0.53
CA THR A 606 11.05 -36.09 0.67
C THR A 606 10.06 -37.05 1.36
N SER A 607 8.85 -37.20 0.84
CA SER A 607 7.81 -38.03 1.43
C SER A 607 8.11 -39.52 1.23
N THR A 608 8.32 -40.24 2.33
CA THR A 608 8.56 -41.69 2.33
C THR A 608 7.29 -42.52 2.13
N GLN A 609 6.12 -41.89 1.95
CA GLN A 609 4.86 -42.60 1.75
C GLN A 609 3.87 -41.87 0.84
N VAL A 610 2.93 -42.63 0.26
CA VAL A 610 1.75 -42.19 -0.49
C VAL A 610 0.58 -43.15 -0.23
N THR A 611 -0.65 -42.76 -0.55
CA THR A 611 -1.82 -43.66 -0.51
C THR A 611 -2.34 -43.97 -1.91
N TRP A 612 -2.96 -45.14 -2.05
CA TRP A 612 -3.60 -45.57 -3.29
C TRP A 612 -4.85 -46.41 -3.01
N THR A 613 -5.90 -46.19 -3.80
CA THR A 613 -7.16 -46.93 -3.75
C THR A 613 -7.39 -47.56 -5.13
N PRO A 614 -7.11 -48.87 -5.31
CA PRO A 614 -7.41 -49.54 -6.56
C PRO A 614 -8.91 -49.59 -6.80
N ASN A 615 -9.35 -49.21 -8.00
CA ASN A 615 -10.77 -49.18 -8.36
C ASN A 615 -11.13 -50.26 -9.39
N LYS A 616 -10.27 -51.24 -9.63
CA LYS A 616 -10.49 -52.27 -10.64
C LYS A 616 -9.74 -53.53 -10.21
N ALA A 617 -10.38 -54.69 -10.36
CA ALA A 617 -9.72 -55.98 -10.21
C ALA A 617 -8.65 -56.15 -11.28
N GLY A 618 -7.50 -56.72 -10.91
CA GLY A 618 -6.42 -56.95 -11.85
C GLY A 618 -5.06 -57.04 -11.19
N LYS A 619 -4.02 -57.17 -12.01
CA LYS A 619 -2.62 -57.16 -11.54
C LYS A 619 -2.00 -55.78 -11.74
N TYR A 620 -1.30 -55.31 -10.72
CA TYR A 620 -0.67 -54.00 -10.69
C TYR A 620 0.78 -54.10 -10.24
N LEU A 621 1.69 -53.34 -10.86
CA LEU A 621 3.00 -53.06 -10.27
C LEU A 621 2.91 -51.80 -9.44
N ILE A 622 3.21 -51.92 -8.15
CA ILE A 622 3.38 -50.77 -7.26
C ILE A 622 4.86 -50.44 -7.20
N GLY A 623 5.19 -49.17 -7.47
CA GLY A 623 6.55 -48.72 -7.69
C GLY A 623 6.96 -47.50 -6.92
N VAL A 624 8.26 -47.47 -6.60
CA VAL A 624 8.94 -46.27 -6.13
C VAL A 624 10.24 -46.07 -6.92
N HIS A 625 10.49 -44.83 -7.32
CA HIS A 625 11.79 -44.36 -7.79
C HIS A 625 12.41 -43.52 -6.69
N ALA A 626 13.71 -43.67 -6.48
CA ALA A 626 14.47 -42.90 -5.52
C ALA A 626 15.68 -42.26 -6.19
N LYS A 627 16.01 -41.05 -5.75
CA LYS A 627 17.26 -40.38 -6.12
C LYS A 627 17.80 -39.52 -5.00
N ASP A 628 19.12 -39.33 -4.98
CA ASP A 628 19.77 -38.33 -4.16
C ASP A 628 19.21 -36.96 -4.51
N LYS A 629 19.05 -36.11 -3.49
CA LYS A 629 18.52 -34.76 -3.64
C LYS A 629 19.23 -33.93 -4.72
N TYR A 630 20.51 -34.21 -4.98
CA TYR A 630 21.36 -33.50 -5.93
C TYR A 630 21.76 -34.35 -7.14
N SER A 631 21.11 -35.49 -7.36
CA SER A 631 21.34 -36.31 -8.56
C SER A 631 20.82 -35.63 -9.82
N ASN A 632 21.66 -35.63 -10.86
CA ASN A 632 21.32 -35.17 -12.20
C ASN A 632 20.58 -36.23 -13.02
N GLU A 633 20.50 -37.47 -12.53
CA GLU A 633 19.80 -38.56 -13.19
C GLU A 633 18.29 -38.46 -12.98
N ARG A 634 17.51 -39.07 -13.88
CA ARG A 634 16.05 -39.17 -13.73
C ARG A 634 15.67 -39.91 -12.45
N LEU A 635 16.42 -40.95 -12.12
CA LEU A 635 16.32 -41.75 -10.90
C LEU A 635 17.67 -42.42 -10.65
N ASP A 636 18.01 -42.66 -9.38
CA ASP A 636 19.22 -43.41 -9.02
C ASP A 636 18.93 -44.90 -8.84
N ASN A 637 17.74 -45.22 -8.33
CA ASN A 637 17.28 -46.58 -8.04
C ASN A 637 15.75 -46.67 -8.15
N TYR A 638 15.22 -47.87 -8.40
CA TYR A 638 13.78 -48.14 -8.43
C TYR A 638 13.46 -49.52 -7.85
N LYS A 639 12.25 -49.67 -7.31
CA LYS A 639 11.70 -50.96 -6.88
C LYS A 639 10.25 -51.08 -7.31
N TYR A 640 9.89 -52.23 -7.87
CA TYR A 640 8.52 -52.58 -8.27
C TYR A 640 8.11 -53.89 -7.62
N VAL A 641 6.88 -53.96 -7.12
CA VAL A 641 6.29 -55.18 -6.55
C VAL A 641 4.92 -55.41 -7.18
N GLU A 642 4.66 -56.64 -7.65
CA GLU A 642 3.34 -57.01 -8.21
C GLU A 642 2.33 -57.30 -7.09
N TYR A 643 1.14 -56.73 -7.21
CA TYR A 643 -0.02 -56.99 -6.36
C TYR A 643 -1.22 -57.40 -7.23
N SER A 644 -2.01 -58.35 -6.73
CA SER A 644 -3.31 -58.72 -7.32
C SER A 644 -4.45 -58.06 -6.55
N VAL A 645 -5.26 -57.26 -7.23
CA VAL A 645 -6.48 -56.65 -6.69
C VAL A 645 -7.67 -57.56 -6.98
N LYS A 646 -8.40 -57.96 -5.94
CA LYS A 646 -9.63 -58.73 -5.98
C LYS A 646 -10.86 -57.83 -5.79
N GLY A 647 -12.00 -58.27 -6.32
CA GLY A 647 -13.28 -57.53 -6.28
C GLY A 647 -13.41 -56.47 -7.37
N GLY A 648 -14.61 -56.34 -7.96
CA GLY A 648 -14.96 -55.25 -8.88
C GLY A 648 -15.65 -54.11 -8.13
N LEU A 649 -15.64 -52.89 -8.69
CA LEU A 649 -16.45 -51.80 -8.15
C LEU A 649 -17.92 -52.20 -8.15
N ILE A 650 -18.59 -52.04 -7.01
CA ILE A 650 -20.05 -52.05 -6.96
C ILE A 650 -20.54 -50.88 -7.81
N LYS A 651 -21.15 -51.17 -8.97
CA LYS A 651 -21.73 -50.16 -9.85
C LYS A 651 -22.88 -49.47 -9.12
N THR A 652 -22.85 -48.13 -9.09
CA THR A 652 -23.90 -47.31 -8.48
C THR A 652 -24.88 -46.83 -9.54
N ILE A 653 -26.14 -47.25 -9.43
CA ILE A 653 -27.21 -46.86 -10.34
C ILE A 653 -28.17 -45.94 -9.59
N VAL A 654 -28.44 -44.77 -10.16
CA VAL A 654 -29.50 -43.88 -9.69
C VAL A 654 -30.78 -44.16 -10.48
N LEU A 655 -31.83 -44.53 -9.77
CA LEU A 655 -33.15 -44.74 -10.33
C LEU A 655 -34.06 -43.57 -9.99
N ASP A 656 -34.68 -43.02 -11.02
CA ASP A 656 -35.59 -41.88 -10.90
C ASP A 656 -37.01 -42.29 -11.24
N ALA A 657 -37.91 -42.23 -10.25
CA ALA A 657 -39.33 -42.38 -10.50
C ALA A 657 -39.89 -41.00 -10.92
N GLY A 658 -40.35 -40.87 -12.16
CA GLY A 658 -40.89 -39.64 -12.73
C GLY A 658 -41.99 -39.02 -11.87
N HIS A 659 -42.09 -37.68 -11.84
CA HIS A 659 -43.11 -36.94 -11.05
C HIS A 659 -43.04 -37.20 -9.53
N GLY A 660 -44.11 -36.95 -8.78
CA GLY A 660 -44.25 -37.21 -7.35
C GLY A 660 -44.70 -35.99 -6.53
N GLY A 661 -45.31 -36.25 -5.37
CA GLY A 661 -45.83 -35.19 -4.51
C GLY A 661 -47.03 -34.48 -5.14
N ARG A 662 -46.93 -33.17 -5.42
CA ARG A 662 -47.99 -32.38 -6.09
C ARG A 662 -48.09 -32.64 -7.58
N ASP A 663 -47.02 -33.15 -8.18
CA ASP A 663 -47.00 -33.50 -9.58
C ASP A 663 -47.42 -34.97 -9.70
N SER A 664 -48.66 -35.22 -10.13
CA SER A 664 -49.18 -36.58 -10.33
C SER A 664 -48.64 -37.23 -11.60
N GLY A 665 -48.02 -36.46 -12.49
CA GLY A 665 -47.89 -36.80 -13.90
C GLY A 665 -49.26 -36.95 -14.56
N ALA A 666 -49.30 -37.71 -15.66
CA ALA A 666 -50.55 -38.01 -16.35
C ALA A 666 -51.57 -38.72 -15.44
N VAL A 667 -52.86 -38.46 -15.67
CA VAL A 667 -53.95 -39.08 -14.92
C VAL A 667 -54.88 -39.79 -15.90
N SER A 668 -55.13 -41.07 -15.65
CA SER A 668 -55.98 -41.89 -16.50
C SER A 668 -57.45 -41.50 -16.39
N SER A 669 -58.28 -42.04 -17.29
CA SER A 669 -59.71 -41.72 -17.30
C SER A 669 -60.43 -42.17 -16.01
N LYS A 670 -61.65 -41.65 -15.81
CA LYS A 670 -62.54 -42.12 -14.74
C LYS A 670 -62.86 -43.62 -14.85
N ALA A 671 -62.88 -44.19 -16.06
CA ALA A 671 -63.19 -45.61 -16.29
C ALA A 671 -62.09 -46.58 -15.81
N THR A 672 -60.92 -46.04 -15.50
CA THR A 672 -59.79 -46.77 -14.90
C THR A 672 -59.51 -46.36 -13.45
N GLY A 673 -60.31 -45.43 -12.90
CA GLY A 673 -60.21 -45.00 -11.51
C GLY A 673 -59.28 -43.81 -11.26
N ASN A 674 -58.98 -43.00 -12.30
CA ASN A 674 -58.06 -41.85 -12.22
C ASN A 674 -56.66 -42.23 -11.68
N ILE A 675 -56.07 -43.29 -12.23
CA ILE A 675 -54.74 -43.75 -11.85
C ILE A 675 -53.72 -42.72 -12.30
N GLN A 676 -52.83 -42.33 -11.40
CA GLN A 676 -51.80 -41.32 -11.65
C GLN A 676 -50.48 -41.98 -12.03
N GLU A 677 -49.78 -41.41 -13.00
CA GLU A 677 -48.47 -41.85 -13.48
C GLU A 677 -47.46 -42.03 -12.34
N ALA A 678 -47.36 -41.03 -11.45
CA ALA A 678 -46.39 -41.01 -10.35
C ALA A 678 -46.42 -42.28 -9.48
N TYR A 679 -47.60 -42.89 -9.30
CA TYR A 679 -47.80 -44.14 -8.54
C TYR A 679 -47.42 -45.38 -9.34
N ILE A 680 -47.72 -45.42 -10.64
CA ILE A 680 -47.34 -46.52 -11.54
C ILE A 680 -45.81 -46.61 -11.58
N VAL A 681 -45.16 -45.50 -11.91
CA VAL A 681 -43.72 -45.47 -12.13
C VAL A 681 -42.93 -45.66 -10.83
N GLN A 682 -43.47 -45.24 -9.68
CA GLN A 682 -42.88 -45.55 -8.37
C GLN A 682 -42.81 -47.06 -8.13
N LYS A 683 -43.91 -47.80 -8.39
CA LYS A 683 -43.94 -49.26 -8.18
C LYS A 683 -42.96 -49.99 -9.09
N ILE A 684 -42.92 -49.62 -10.38
CA ILE A 684 -41.96 -50.19 -11.35
C ILE A 684 -40.52 -49.90 -10.90
N THR A 685 -40.23 -48.66 -10.50
CA THR A 685 -38.89 -48.23 -10.07
C THR A 685 -38.41 -49.00 -8.83
N ILE A 686 -39.28 -49.21 -7.84
CA ILE A 686 -38.93 -50.01 -6.65
C ILE A 686 -38.66 -51.46 -7.01
N LYS A 687 -39.49 -52.08 -7.86
CA LYS A 687 -39.30 -53.46 -8.33
C LYS A 687 -37.96 -53.61 -9.06
N LEU A 688 -37.64 -52.70 -9.97
CA LEU A 688 -36.36 -52.67 -10.67
C LEU A 688 -35.18 -52.51 -9.70
N GLY A 689 -35.28 -51.57 -8.76
CA GLY A 689 -34.21 -51.34 -7.79
C GLY A 689 -33.99 -52.51 -6.85
N ASN A 690 -35.04 -53.20 -6.42
CA ASN A 690 -34.92 -54.43 -5.62
C ASN A 690 -34.22 -55.55 -6.41
N LEU A 691 -34.58 -55.70 -7.69
CA LEU A 691 -33.93 -56.68 -8.57
C LEU A 691 -32.44 -56.37 -8.76
N LEU A 692 -32.07 -55.11 -9.03
CA LEU A 692 -30.68 -54.67 -9.14
C LEU A 692 -29.90 -54.87 -7.83
N LYS A 693 -30.46 -54.47 -6.69
CA LYS A 693 -29.84 -54.69 -5.37
C LYS A 693 -29.57 -56.17 -5.10
N SER A 694 -30.52 -57.06 -5.43
CA SER A 694 -30.36 -58.51 -5.26
C SER A 694 -29.22 -59.12 -6.08
N LYS A 695 -28.69 -58.38 -7.06
CA LYS A 695 -27.60 -58.80 -7.95
C LYS A 695 -26.28 -58.05 -7.69
N GLY A 696 -26.21 -57.33 -6.58
CA GLY A 696 -24.97 -56.70 -6.10
C GLY A 696 -24.71 -55.30 -6.62
N TYR A 697 -25.70 -54.63 -7.25
CA TYR A 697 -25.61 -53.21 -7.59
C TYR A 697 -25.91 -52.33 -6.36
N ASN A 698 -25.21 -51.21 -6.23
CA ASN A 698 -25.63 -50.15 -5.32
C ASN A 698 -26.72 -49.33 -6.01
N VAL A 699 -27.90 -49.23 -5.40
CA VAL A 699 -29.04 -48.53 -6.00
C VAL A 699 -29.46 -47.39 -5.09
N ILE A 700 -29.46 -46.18 -5.64
CA ILE A 700 -29.91 -44.96 -5.01
C ILE A 700 -31.16 -44.47 -5.76
N TYR A 701 -32.17 -44.05 -5.03
CA TYR A 701 -33.39 -43.51 -5.64
C TYR A 701 -33.39 -41.99 -5.52
N THR A 702 -33.87 -41.28 -6.55
CA THR A 702 -34.24 -39.85 -6.38
C THR A 702 -35.42 -39.74 -5.42
N ARG A 703 -36.34 -40.73 -5.45
CA ARG A 703 -37.40 -40.97 -4.47
C ARG A 703 -37.80 -42.45 -4.41
N ASP A 704 -38.03 -42.97 -3.22
CA ASP A 704 -38.45 -44.35 -2.98
C ASP A 704 -39.92 -44.48 -2.51
N LYS A 705 -40.56 -43.35 -2.21
CA LYS A 705 -41.99 -43.24 -1.88
C LYS A 705 -42.56 -41.92 -2.39
N ILE A 706 -43.89 -41.84 -2.47
CA ILE A 706 -44.61 -40.58 -2.71
C ILE A 706 -44.88 -39.92 -1.36
N ASP A 707 -44.27 -38.75 -1.11
CA ASP A 707 -44.56 -37.91 0.04
C ASP A 707 -45.53 -36.78 -0.36
N LEU A 708 -46.73 -36.80 0.22
CA LEU A 708 -47.80 -35.83 -0.05
C LEU A 708 -47.74 -34.61 0.88
N TYR A 709 -46.96 -34.66 1.96
CA TYR A 709 -46.97 -33.65 3.02
C TYR A 709 -45.66 -32.88 3.13
N ASN A 710 -44.54 -33.57 2.95
CA ASN A 710 -43.21 -32.97 2.87
C ASN A 710 -42.77 -33.07 1.42
N TYR A 711 -42.69 -31.95 0.70
CA TYR A 711 -42.30 -31.93 -0.70
C TYR A 711 -40.79 -31.68 -0.82
N PRO A 712 -39.92 -32.70 -0.79
CA PRO A 712 -38.51 -32.48 -1.03
C PRO A 712 -38.33 -31.96 -2.46
N SER A 713 -37.44 -31.00 -2.64
CA SER A 713 -37.22 -30.31 -3.93
C SER A 713 -36.93 -31.29 -5.07
N ILE A 714 -36.32 -32.42 -4.75
CA ILE A 714 -36.09 -33.59 -5.63
C ILE A 714 -37.35 -34.11 -6.36
N THR A 715 -38.55 -33.95 -5.77
CA THR A 715 -39.81 -34.38 -6.39
C THR A 715 -40.38 -33.38 -7.39
N GLN A 716 -39.96 -32.11 -7.31
CA GLN A 716 -40.53 -31.00 -8.09
C GLN A 716 -39.52 -30.41 -9.08
N ASN A 717 -38.21 -30.60 -8.85
CA ASN A 717 -37.14 -30.00 -9.64
C ASN A 717 -36.32 -31.07 -10.36
N LEU A 718 -36.23 -30.97 -11.69
CA LEU A 718 -35.43 -31.86 -12.54
C LEU A 718 -33.92 -31.72 -12.29
N GLU A 719 -33.46 -30.55 -11.86
CA GLU A 719 -32.06 -30.29 -11.48
C GLU A 719 -31.66 -31.06 -10.23
N ASP A 720 -32.52 -31.08 -9.21
CA ASP A 720 -32.22 -31.82 -8.00
C ASP A 720 -32.12 -33.32 -8.28
N ARG A 721 -32.96 -33.84 -9.20
CA ARG A 721 -32.93 -35.26 -9.62
C ARG A 721 -31.58 -35.62 -10.19
N ILE A 722 -31.04 -34.76 -11.05
CA ILE A 722 -29.74 -35.02 -11.64
C ILE A 722 -28.59 -34.75 -10.66
N ASN A 723 -28.76 -33.82 -9.71
CA ASN A 723 -27.78 -33.56 -8.66
C ASN A 723 -27.55 -34.77 -7.75
N VAL A 724 -28.58 -35.60 -7.49
CA VAL A 724 -28.40 -36.87 -6.77
C VAL A 724 -27.38 -37.76 -7.48
N ALA A 725 -27.46 -37.91 -8.80
CA ALA A 725 -26.55 -38.76 -9.56
C ALA A 725 -25.18 -38.12 -9.80
N ASN A 726 -25.16 -36.83 -10.12
CA ASN A 726 -23.92 -36.09 -10.41
C ASN A 726 -23.03 -35.96 -9.16
N SER A 727 -23.62 -35.69 -7.99
CA SER A 727 -22.86 -35.49 -6.73
C SER A 727 -22.12 -36.75 -6.28
N ILE A 728 -22.70 -37.93 -6.52
CA ILE A 728 -22.11 -39.21 -6.15
C ILE A 728 -21.34 -39.88 -7.29
N LYS A 729 -21.29 -39.25 -8.48
CA LYS A 729 -20.68 -39.79 -9.69
C LYS A 729 -21.22 -41.19 -10.03
N ALA A 730 -22.55 -41.32 -10.10
CA ALA A 730 -23.20 -42.58 -10.42
C ALA A 730 -22.69 -43.17 -11.75
N ASP A 731 -22.72 -44.50 -11.88
CA ASP A 731 -22.37 -45.21 -13.11
C ASP A 731 -23.50 -45.18 -14.16
N LEU A 732 -24.74 -44.96 -13.73
CA LEU A 732 -25.93 -44.88 -14.58
C LEU A 732 -27.04 -44.07 -13.89
N PHE A 733 -27.74 -43.24 -14.65
CA PHE A 733 -29.02 -42.63 -14.26
C PHE A 733 -30.16 -43.19 -15.15
N LEU A 734 -31.23 -43.70 -14.56
CA LEU A 734 -32.37 -44.24 -15.31
C LEU A 734 -33.68 -43.69 -14.74
N SER A 735 -34.39 -42.92 -15.56
CA SER A 735 -35.68 -42.32 -15.22
C SER A 735 -36.83 -43.11 -15.84
N ILE A 736 -37.86 -43.38 -15.04
CA ILE A 736 -39.02 -44.21 -15.41
C ILE A 736 -40.28 -43.35 -15.44
N HIS A 737 -40.94 -43.34 -16.59
CA HIS A 737 -42.15 -42.58 -16.91
C HIS A 737 -43.21 -43.45 -17.59
N ALA A 738 -44.42 -42.91 -17.73
CA ALA A 738 -45.47 -43.47 -18.58
C ALA A 738 -46.21 -42.34 -19.32
N ASP A 739 -46.06 -42.33 -20.64
CA ASP A 739 -46.48 -41.32 -21.60
C ASP A 739 -47.99 -41.01 -21.56
N SER A 740 -48.38 -39.94 -22.23
CA SER A 740 -49.77 -39.53 -22.40
C SER A 740 -49.94 -38.78 -23.71
N ALA A 741 -51.09 -38.96 -24.35
CA ALA A 741 -51.44 -38.27 -25.59
C ALA A 741 -52.93 -37.92 -25.62
N ASP A 742 -53.27 -36.89 -26.42
CA ASP A 742 -54.67 -36.47 -26.65
C ASP A 742 -55.53 -37.61 -27.22
N SER A 743 -54.94 -38.46 -28.06
CA SER A 743 -55.60 -39.66 -28.56
C SER A 743 -55.51 -40.79 -27.54
N SER A 744 -56.65 -41.24 -27.03
CA SER A 744 -56.76 -42.38 -26.10
C SER A 744 -56.40 -43.73 -26.74
N SER A 745 -56.21 -43.79 -28.06
CA SER A 745 -55.71 -44.97 -28.78
C SER A 745 -54.18 -45.06 -28.86
N ALA A 746 -53.46 -43.99 -28.52
CA ALA A 746 -52.00 -44.00 -28.45
C ALA A 746 -51.54 -45.11 -27.49
N ASN A 747 -50.52 -45.89 -27.89
CA ASN A 747 -50.04 -47.01 -27.09
C ASN A 747 -48.56 -47.30 -27.37
N GLY A 748 -47.95 -48.10 -26.51
CA GLY A 748 -46.59 -48.58 -26.68
C GLY A 748 -45.54 -47.91 -25.79
N TYR A 749 -44.28 -48.32 -25.96
CA TYR A 749 -43.15 -47.88 -25.14
C TYR A 749 -42.06 -47.22 -25.99
N GLY A 750 -41.22 -46.40 -25.35
CA GLY A 750 -40.10 -45.71 -25.99
C GLY A 750 -39.00 -45.35 -24.99
N ALA A 751 -37.85 -44.90 -25.48
CA ALA A 751 -36.77 -44.44 -24.63
C ALA A 751 -36.10 -43.18 -25.17
N HIS A 752 -35.92 -42.20 -24.30
CA HIS A 752 -35.29 -40.92 -24.60
C HIS A 752 -33.87 -40.88 -24.05
N TYR A 753 -32.95 -40.41 -24.86
CA TYR A 753 -31.56 -40.13 -24.49
C TYR A 753 -31.19 -38.72 -24.97
N SER A 754 -29.90 -38.37 -24.86
CA SER A 754 -29.41 -37.17 -25.52
C SER A 754 -27.94 -37.31 -25.91
N THR A 755 -27.60 -36.95 -27.15
CA THR A 755 -26.20 -36.87 -27.60
C THR A 755 -25.50 -35.62 -27.07
N TYR A 756 -26.25 -34.53 -26.90
CA TYR A 756 -25.74 -33.26 -26.38
C TYR A 756 -25.59 -33.28 -24.85
N ARG A 757 -24.36 -33.04 -24.36
CA ARG A 757 -24.02 -33.08 -22.93
C ARG A 757 -23.31 -31.80 -22.48
N PRO A 758 -24.05 -30.69 -22.24
CA PRO A 758 -23.45 -29.37 -22.03
C PRO A 758 -22.41 -29.28 -20.90
N ASN A 759 -22.52 -30.16 -19.89
CA ASN A 759 -21.64 -30.18 -18.73
C ASN A 759 -20.47 -31.17 -18.86
N LEU A 760 -20.36 -31.92 -19.97
CA LEU A 760 -19.29 -32.88 -20.23
C LEU A 760 -18.53 -32.57 -21.52
N ASP A 761 -19.25 -32.34 -22.61
CA ASP A 761 -18.69 -32.18 -23.95
C ASP A 761 -19.57 -31.25 -24.77
N ASN A 762 -18.92 -30.24 -25.36
CA ASN A 762 -19.55 -29.26 -26.24
C ASN A 762 -18.86 -29.22 -27.61
N SER A 763 -17.94 -30.14 -27.88
CA SER A 763 -17.34 -30.28 -29.20
C SER A 763 -18.39 -30.86 -30.17
N GLY A 764 -18.36 -30.48 -31.45
CA GLY A 764 -19.25 -31.08 -32.45
C GLY A 764 -20.76 -30.77 -32.33
N VAL A 765 -21.16 -29.87 -31.43
CA VAL A 765 -22.57 -29.53 -31.18
C VAL A 765 -23.20 -28.76 -32.34
N TYR A 766 -24.40 -29.17 -32.76
CA TYR A 766 -25.23 -28.47 -33.74
C TYR A 766 -26.72 -28.55 -33.35
N LYS A 767 -27.55 -27.68 -33.90
CA LYS A 767 -29.00 -27.68 -33.64
C LYS A 767 -29.76 -28.03 -34.90
N GLU A 768 -30.76 -28.90 -34.80
CA GLU A 768 -31.73 -29.19 -35.84
C GLU A 768 -33.14 -29.09 -35.24
N GLY A 769 -33.94 -28.13 -35.75
CA GLY A 769 -35.17 -27.72 -35.09
C GLY A 769 -34.93 -27.18 -33.67
N ASP A 770 -35.61 -27.77 -32.69
CA ASP A 770 -35.47 -27.45 -31.27
C ASP A 770 -34.56 -28.41 -30.49
N VAL A 771 -33.93 -29.36 -31.18
CA VAL A 771 -33.05 -30.37 -30.60
C VAL A 771 -31.59 -30.04 -30.91
N TRP A 772 -30.76 -30.02 -29.88
CA TRP A 772 -29.30 -29.99 -29.97
C TRP A 772 -28.74 -31.41 -30.11
N TYR A 773 -27.82 -31.59 -31.03
CA TYR A 773 -27.13 -32.84 -31.31
C TYR A 773 -25.63 -32.64 -31.18
N ASP A 774 -24.90 -33.73 -31.03
CA ASP A 774 -23.44 -33.74 -31.02
C ASP A 774 -22.90 -34.73 -32.07
N ARG A 775 -22.03 -34.26 -32.97
CA ARG A 775 -21.35 -35.10 -33.99
C ARG A 775 -20.22 -35.93 -33.42
N THR A 776 -19.67 -35.53 -32.28
CA THR A 776 -18.57 -36.16 -31.55
C THR A 776 -18.99 -36.48 -30.12
N PRO A 777 -20.11 -37.20 -29.92
CA PRO A 777 -20.68 -37.39 -28.60
C PRO A 777 -19.73 -38.13 -27.66
N CYS A 778 -19.68 -37.70 -26.41
CA CYS A 778 -18.87 -38.34 -25.38
C CYS A 778 -19.33 -39.79 -25.09
N ASP A 779 -18.47 -40.58 -24.43
CA ASP A 779 -18.75 -41.98 -24.10
C ASP A 779 -20.06 -42.19 -23.32
N ALA A 780 -20.38 -41.27 -22.39
CA ALA A 780 -21.62 -41.31 -21.64
C ALA A 780 -22.86 -41.19 -22.55
N ALA A 781 -22.81 -40.29 -23.53
CA ALA A 781 -23.89 -40.09 -24.50
C ALA A 781 -24.05 -41.30 -25.43
N LEU A 782 -22.93 -41.87 -25.91
CA LEU A 782 -22.94 -43.09 -26.72
C LEU A 782 -23.55 -44.28 -25.97
N LYS A 783 -23.16 -44.48 -24.71
CA LYS A 783 -23.73 -45.54 -23.85
C LYS A 783 -25.20 -45.31 -23.54
N SER A 784 -25.64 -44.05 -23.43
CA SER A 784 -27.06 -43.71 -23.26
C SER A 784 -27.87 -44.18 -24.48
N LYS A 785 -27.38 -43.91 -25.69
CA LYS A 785 -28.00 -44.38 -26.94
C LYS A 785 -28.08 -45.91 -27.00
N VAL A 786 -26.99 -46.60 -26.66
CA VAL A 786 -26.94 -48.06 -26.61
C VAL A 786 -27.94 -48.62 -25.60
N LEU A 787 -27.98 -48.06 -24.38
CA LEU A 787 -28.91 -48.50 -23.35
C LEU A 787 -30.37 -48.28 -23.77
N SER A 788 -30.71 -47.13 -24.36
CA SER A 788 -32.05 -46.87 -24.89
C SER A 788 -32.45 -47.94 -25.90
N GLN A 789 -31.54 -48.32 -26.80
CA GLN A 789 -31.81 -49.37 -27.79
C GLN A 789 -32.02 -50.74 -27.14
N LEU A 790 -31.21 -51.08 -26.14
CA LEU A 790 -31.36 -52.32 -25.38
C LEU A 790 -32.70 -52.38 -24.66
N ILE A 791 -33.15 -51.26 -24.07
CA ILE A 791 -34.43 -51.17 -23.37
C ILE A 791 -35.60 -51.46 -24.30
N VAL A 792 -35.69 -50.77 -25.45
CA VAL A 792 -36.82 -50.99 -26.38
C VAL A 792 -36.78 -52.40 -26.99
N ASN A 793 -35.59 -52.97 -27.21
CA ASN A 793 -35.45 -54.35 -27.68
C ASN A 793 -35.93 -55.36 -26.63
N GLU A 794 -35.56 -55.21 -25.35
CA GLU A 794 -36.01 -56.09 -24.27
C GLU A 794 -37.53 -56.01 -24.04
N MET A 795 -38.10 -54.81 -24.14
CA MET A 795 -39.52 -54.53 -23.95
C MET A 795 -40.40 -55.11 -25.05
N SER A 796 -39.85 -55.37 -26.24
CA SER A 796 -40.60 -55.93 -27.39
C SER A 796 -41.34 -57.23 -27.09
N SER A 797 -40.82 -58.08 -26.20
CA SER A 797 -41.47 -59.33 -25.85
C SER A 797 -42.70 -59.16 -24.94
N LEU A 798 -43.01 -57.95 -24.48
CA LEU A 798 -44.20 -57.64 -23.66
C LEU A 798 -45.41 -57.27 -24.54
N GLY A 799 -45.21 -57.10 -25.84
CA GLY A 799 -46.23 -56.60 -26.78
C GLY A 799 -46.38 -55.07 -26.72
N GLY A 800 -47.34 -54.54 -27.49
CA GLY A 800 -47.52 -53.09 -27.67
C GLY A 800 -46.61 -52.49 -28.76
N SER A 801 -46.88 -51.24 -29.14
CA SER A 801 -46.14 -50.57 -30.20
C SER A 801 -44.72 -50.20 -29.74
N ASN A 802 -43.69 -50.60 -30.49
CA ASN A 802 -42.33 -50.13 -30.25
C ASN A 802 -42.16 -48.75 -30.91
N ARG A 803 -42.07 -47.69 -30.10
CA ARG A 803 -41.90 -46.30 -30.59
C ARG A 803 -40.44 -45.93 -30.85
N GLY A 804 -39.51 -46.85 -30.61
CA GLY A 804 -38.08 -46.63 -30.83
C GLY A 804 -37.42 -45.76 -29.77
N ILE A 805 -36.25 -45.23 -30.15
CA ILE A 805 -35.45 -44.35 -29.30
C ILE A 805 -35.38 -42.95 -29.88
N GLU A 806 -35.34 -41.94 -29.02
CA GLU A 806 -35.33 -40.55 -29.45
C GLU A 806 -34.24 -39.75 -28.72
N ASP A 807 -33.48 -38.96 -29.49
CA ASP A 807 -32.63 -37.91 -28.93
C ASP A 807 -33.49 -36.67 -28.69
N HIS A 808 -33.92 -36.49 -27.45
CA HIS A 808 -34.95 -35.50 -27.11
C HIS A 808 -34.44 -34.39 -26.18
N ASN A 809 -33.17 -34.44 -25.77
CA ASN A 809 -32.58 -33.45 -24.86
C ASN A 809 -33.39 -33.17 -23.58
N LEU A 810 -34.11 -34.15 -23.04
CA LEU A 810 -34.81 -33.97 -21.78
C LEU A 810 -33.83 -33.51 -20.68
N TYR A 811 -34.28 -32.67 -19.76
CA TYR A 811 -33.38 -32.04 -18.79
C TYR A 811 -32.54 -33.07 -18.03
N VAL A 812 -33.17 -34.13 -17.54
CA VAL A 812 -32.54 -35.21 -16.76
C VAL A 812 -31.61 -36.09 -17.60
N THR A 813 -31.82 -36.17 -18.92
CA THR A 813 -30.90 -36.91 -19.79
C THR A 813 -29.69 -36.04 -20.13
N ARG A 814 -29.88 -34.82 -20.66
CA ARG A 814 -28.78 -33.95 -21.13
C ARG A 814 -27.82 -33.45 -20.05
N ASN A 815 -28.29 -33.26 -18.81
CA ASN A 815 -27.46 -32.71 -17.72
C ASN A 815 -26.74 -33.78 -16.88
N ALA A 816 -26.88 -35.07 -17.22
CA ALA A 816 -26.22 -36.17 -16.54
C ALA A 816 -24.71 -36.22 -16.87
N LEU A 817 -23.87 -36.46 -15.86
CA LEU A 817 -22.42 -36.66 -16.05
C LEU A 817 -22.04 -38.14 -16.33
N MET A 818 -23.04 -39.01 -16.46
CA MET A 818 -22.92 -40.45 -16.70
C MET A 818 -23.94 -40.88 -17.78
N PRO A 819 -23.93 -42.14 -18.25
CA PRO A 819 -25.02 -42.64 -19.11
C PRO A 819 -26.38 -42.38 -18.47
N SER A 820 -27.33 -41.84 -19.24
CA SER A 820 -28.66 -41.48 -18.75
C SER A 820 -29.76 -41.71 -19.78
N VAL A 821 -30.84 -42.35 -19.34
CA VAL A 821 -32.00 -42.67 -20.18
C VAL A 821 -33.28 -42.37 -19.40
N LEU A 822 -34.29 -41.86 -20.11
CA LEU A 822 -35.67 -41.80 -19.63
C LEU A 822 -36.50 -42.79 -20.43
N VAL A 823 -37.28 -43.62 -19.77
CA VAL A 823 -38.09 -44.68 -20.40
C VAL A 823 -39.57 -44.37 -20.24
N GLU A 824 -40.28 -44.37 -21.36
CA GLU A 824 -41.73 -44.35 -21.39
C GLU A 824 -42.26 -45.78 -21.46
N THR A 825 -42.89 -46.24 -20.38
CA THR A 825 -43.24 -47.66 -20.20
C THR A 825 -44.58 -48.07 -20.86
N GLY A 826 -45.39 -47.10 -21.26
CA GLY A 826 -46.75 -47.26 -21.82
C GLY A 826 -47.53 -45.94 -21.68
N PHE A 827 -48.77 -45.88 -22.17
CA PHE A 827 -49.62 -44.68 -22.12
C PHE A 827 -50.63 -44.69 -20.97
N VAL A 828 -50.61 -43.66 -20.12
CA VAL A 828 -51.60 -43.44 -19.06
C VAL A 828 -52.95 -43.00 -19.63
N SER A 829 -52.97 -42.29 -20.77
CA SER A 829 -54.20 -41.87 -21.44
C SER A 829 -54.95 -43.01 -22.14
N ASN A 830 -54.32 -44.18 -22.29
CA ASN A 830 -54.92 -45.38 -22.87
C ASN A 830 -55.43 -46.33 -21.77
N ASP A 831 -56.75 -46.47 -21.68
CA ASP A 831 -57.39 -47.27 -20.64
C ASP A 831 -56.99 -48.76 -20.66
N THR A 832 -56.56 -49.30 -21.81
CA THR A 832 -56.09 -50.68 -21.91
C THR A 832 -54.67 -50.80 -21.35
N GLU A 833 -53.80 -49.84 -21.67
CA GLU A 833 -52.41 -49.85 -21.20
C GLU A 833 -52.33 -49.53 -19.71
N VAL A 834 -53.06 -48.54 -19.21
CA VAL A 834 -53.00 -48.18 -17.78
C VAL A 834 -53.47 -49.33 -16.87
N ARG A 835 -54.46 -50.14 -17.30
CA ARG A 835 -54.87 -51.35 -16.56
C ARG A 835 -53.73 -52.38 -16.48
N LYS A 836 -52.95 -52.54 -17.56
CA LYS A 836 -51.75 -53.40 -17.55
C LYS A 836 -50.66 -52.80 -16.68
N LEU A 837 -50.32 -51.52 -16.88
CA LEU A 837 -49.31 -50.78 -16.13
C LEU A 837 -49.59 -50.76 -14.63
N ASN A 838 -50.85 -50.78 -14.21
CA ASN A 838 -51.23 -50.85 -12.79
C ASN A 838 -51.23 -52.28 -12.22
N SER A 839 -51.10 -53.31 -13.05
CA SER A 839 -51.04 -54.71 -12.59
C SER A 839 -49.65 -55.10 -12.09
N ASP A 840 -49.57 -55.81 -10.96
CA ASP A 840 -48.30 -56.21 -10.35
C ASP A 840 -47.46 -57.09 -11.28
N SER A 841 -48.12 -58.03 -11.99
CA SER A 841 -47.47 -58.95 -12.94
C SER A 841 -46.75 -58.20 -14.06
N TYR A 842 -47.43 -57.23 -14.69
CA TYR A 842 -46.83 -56.46 -15.79
C TYR A 842 -45.72 -55.54 -15.28
N GLN A 843 -45.86 -54.93 -14.10
CA GLN A 843 -44.80 -54.14 -13.48
C GLN A 843 -43.53 -54.97 -13.21
N ASN A 844 -43.67 -56.23 -12.75
CA ASN A 844 -42.54 -57.13 -12.56
C ASN A 844 -41.88 -57.50 -13.90
N GLN A 845 -42.68 -57.72 -14.96
CA GLN A 845 -42.17 -57.99 -16.30
C GLN A 845 -41.37 -56.79 -16.84
N ILE A 846 -41.87 -55.56 -16.71
CA ILE A 846 -41.15 -54.33 -17.09
C ILE A 846 -39.84 -54.22 -16.32
N ALA A 847 -39.89 -54.36 -14.98
CA ALA A 847 -38.69 -54.29 -14.14
C ALA A 847 -37.63 -55.32 -14.56
N GLN A 848 -38.04 -56.54 -14.92
CA GLN A 848 -37.13 -57.57 -15.42
C GLN A 848 -36.50 -57.18 -16.77
N LYS A 849 -37.26 -56.58 -17.69
CA LYS A 849 -36.75 -56.12 -18.99
C LYS A 849 -35.74 -54.98 -18.85
N LEU A 850 -36.04 -54.00 -17.99
CA LEU A 850 -35.12 -52.91 -17.69
C LEU A 850 -33.82 -53.43 -17.04
N TYR A 851 -33.92 -54.38 -16.11
CA TYR A 851 -32.75 -55.04 -15.52
C TYR A 851 -31.89 -55.75 -16.59
N ASN A 852 -32.50 -56.50 -17.51
CA ASN A 852 -31.77 -57.19 -18.57
C ASN A 852 -30.98 -56.18 -19.44
N ALA A 853 -31.60 -55.05 -19.79
CA ALA A 853 -30.94 -54.01 -20.58
C ALA A 853 -29.76 -53.36 -19.84
N VAL A 854 -29.95 -53.02 -18.56
CA VAL A 854 -28.90 -52.42 -17.71
C VAL A 854 -27.72 -53.37 -17.53
N THR A 855 -27.98 -54.65 -17.26
CA THR A 855 -26.91 -55.64 -17.08
C THR A 855 -26.16 -55.93 -18.37
N LYS A 856 -26.86 -55.95 -19.53
CA LYS A 856 -26.19 -56.03 -20.84
C LYS A 856 -25.25 -54.86 -21.06
N LEU A 857 -25.66 -53.62 -20.75
CA LEU A 857 -24.80 -52.44 -20.89
C LEU A 857 -23.51 -52.57 -20.06
N PHE A 858 -23.59 -53.03 -18.81
CA PHE A 858 -22.41 -53.17 -17.95
C PHE A 858 -21.55 -54.41 -18.23
N SER A 859 -22.01 -55.32 -19.08
CA SER A 859 -21.24 -56.49 -19.54
C SER A 859 -20.51 -56.26 -20.86
N MET A 860 -20.81 -55.16 -21.56
CA MET A 860 -20.08 -54.68 -22.74
C MET A 860 -18.84 -53.90 -22.30
#